data_AF-A0A8X6IMD6-F1
#
_entry.id   AF-A0A8X6IMD6-F1
#
_cell.length_a   1.000
_cell.length_b   1.000
_cell.length_c   1.000
_cell.angle_alpha   90.00
_cell.angle_beta   90.00
_cell.angle_gamma   90.00
#
_symmetry.space_group_name_H-M   'P 1'
#
loop_
_entity.id
_entity.type
_entity.pdbx_description
1 polymer ?
#
loop_
_entity_poly.entity_id
_entity_poly.type
_entity_poly.pdbx_seq_one_letter_code
_entity_poly.pdbx_strand_id
1 'polypeptide(L)'
;MSEDKDRVACLKRKRSILRTAVTKLEHELLETEHIDVDKLEEILEILVTKFESLKCIDNELEPLFGEIEFEEEYTKTEEYNDKVTLTKFRVNKRIRELNKNVLNFPANVSHDVEKINQVYQPNINIEENSVRIKLPKLCIPKFYGDVNQWLNFWNSFESAIHKNVHLNKVDKFNYLKSYLGRTALSTVDGFSISDSTYDAAINLLKERFAREDLLIQTHMSNILNIKPLKHSNDINAFRKFYDKVSMELRSLECLGLCIENISSVLCTTILKALPQDILIEFNRLQNEKSYTNVNDLLNFLSLSLRSRERAALISCDSSSRRFTTSYPSNNSSFEAQRDFKNHKSDKTKQFSASQLISTDIGKQNKRGLNCIFCDSYIHESLDCDYAYNLSLDERKNILLKKGGCLKCLGAKKHISQFCKANITCCHCSGKHSPLMCFVKYKQKENDKNINPKADESRPSENTVLTNQSTFNEIYLQTLVVRISNKGLNHFVRVIIDSGSTKSYTSKFVADEMGLKSIGKETVTHGLFGGLEKTGYHNRYNAQLSSLDTKNEIEIEVMDKKKICATVPKINNAYCLKELREKKIFLSDVSFKSGKCLYEENVNNIHLLLGADVAGKILTGKIEQLSCGLVAMQFILGWTVTDSISLNKRYKYRQRIRYDLEKRFRIEYLGYLRQSSKHKKENSQVQVGDIFFVSSDNHKKIDWPLARVIQLFPSKDGDVRLTKVKMKNGEFLRPIDRLIPLELSVELDAPKNLRSRHGLLRKERV
;
A
#
# COMPACT_ATOMS: atom_id res chain seq x y z
N MET A 1 -16.40 44.70 3.29
CA MET A 1 -16.21 45.19 1.90
C MET A 1 -14.95 46.03 1.72
N SER A 2 -14.59 46.98 2.61
CA SER A 2 -13.30 47.69 2.52
C SER A 2 -12.13 46.91 3.14
N GLU A 3 -12.34 46.26 4.30
CA GLU A 3 -11.29 45.49 4.99
C GLU A 3 -10.74 44.30 4.17
N ASP A 4 -11.58 43.58 3.43
CA ASP A 4 -11.14 42.47 2.57
C ASP A 4 -10.34 42.97 1.35
N LYS A 5 -10.67 44.16 0.82
CA LYS A 5 -9.92 44.77 -0.29
C LYS A 5 -8.53 45.22 0.17
N ASP A 6 -8.44 45.81 1.36
CA ASP A 6 -7.17 46.23 1.96
C ASP A 6 -6.28 45.03 2.30
N ARG A 7 -6.88 43.92 2.76
CA ARG A 7 -6.18 42.66 3.03
C ARG A 7 -5.65 42.00 1.76
N VAL A 8 -6.46 41.93 0.69
CA VAL A 8 -6.03 41.41 -0.61
C VAL A 8 -4.92 42.28 -1.21
N ALA A 9 -5.02 43.61 -1.12
CA ALA A 9 -3.97 44.52 -1.58
C ALA A 9 -2.66 44.32 -0.82
N CYS A 10 -2.72 44.14 0.51
CA CYS A 10 -1.56 43.86 1.35
C CYS A 10 -0.88 42.53 0.98
N LEU A 11 -1.66 41.45 0.78
CA LEU A 11 -1.15 40.14 0.39
C LEU A 11 -0.56 40.14 -1.02
N LYS A 12 -1.21 40.81 -2.00
CA LYS A 12 -0.65 41.00 -3.35
C LYS A 12 0.67 41.77 -3.32
N ARG A 13 0.79 42.79 -2.46
CA ARG A 13 2.05 43.54 -2.27
C ARG A 13 3.16 42.67 -1.68
N LYS A 14 2.86 41.86 -0.65
CA LYS A 14 3.81 40.92 -0.05
C LYS A 14 4.26 39.83 -1.05
N ARG A 15 3.32 39.28 -1.83
CA ARG A 15 3.60 38.31 -2.92
C ARG A 15 4.55 38.89 -3.96
N SER A 16 4.34 40.13 -4.39
CA SER A 16 5.21 40.82 -5.34
C SER A 16 6.64 41.02 -4.81
N ILE A 17 6.77 41.42 -3.54
CA ILE A 17 8.08 41.59 -2.88
C ILE A 17 8.82 40.26 -2.79
N LEU A 18 8.14 39.19 -2.37
CA LEU A 18 8.74 37.85 -2.29
C LEU A 18 9.10 37.28 -3.66
N ARG A 19 8.26 37.46 -4.68
CA ARG A 19 8.59 37.06 -6.07
C ARG A 19 9.85 37.77 -6.56
N THR A 20 9.98 39.06 -6.28
CA THR A 20 11.17 39.85 -6.65
C THR A 20 12.43 39.37 -5.91
N ALA A 21 12.29 38.95 -4.65
CA ALA A 21 13.41 38.38 -3.88
C ALA A 21 13.81 37.00 -4.42
N VAL A 22 12.83 36.14 -4.72
CA VAL A 22 13.07 34.81 -5.30
C VAL A 22 13.72 34.93 -6.69
N THR A 23 13.23 35.80 -7.57
CA THR A 23 13.84 35.98 -8.90
C THR A 23 15.26 36.54 -8.84
N LYS A 24 15.58 37.39 -7.86
CA LYS A 24 16.96 37.85 -7.63
C LYS A 24 17.87 36.69 -7.25
N LEU A 25 17.44 35.83 -6.33
CA LEU A 25 18.19 34.64 -5.92
C LEU A 25 18.33 33.63 -7.07
N GLU A 26 17.29 33.45 -7.90
CA GLU A 26 17.39 32.61 -9.11
C GLU A 26 18.46 33.12 -10.08
N HIS A 27 18.54 34.44 -10.27
CA HIS A 27 19.53 35.07 -11.16
C HIS A 27 20.94 34.93 -10.60
N GLU A 28 21.11 35.18 -9.30
CA GLU A 28 22.37 35.03 -8.58
C GLU A 28 22.89 33.58 -8.64
N LEU A 29 22.00 32.60 -8.63
CA LEU A 29 22.33 31.17 -8.78
C LEU A 29 22.62 30.73 -10.23
N LEU A 30 22.22 31.50 -11.23
CA LEU A 30 22.36 31.16 -12.65
C LEU A 30 23.53 31.88 -13.35
N GLU A 31 23.92 33.07 -12.89
CA GLU A 31 24.98 33.89 -13.52
C GLU A 31 26.39 33.62 -12.98
N THR A 32 26.52 32.81 -11.93
CA THR A 32 27.76 32.75 -11.17
C THR A 32 28.57 31.50 -11.51
N GLU A 33 29.50 31.65 -12.46
CA GLU A 33 30.32 30.55 -13.00
C GLU A 33 31.38 30.02 -12.02
N HIS A 34 31.77 30.82 -11.01
CA HIS A 34 32.85 30.53 -10.05
C HIS A 34 32.44 30.81 -8.59
N ILE A 35 31.47 30.07 -8.06
CA ILE A 35 31.10 30.14 -6.64
C ILE A 35 31.49 28.87 -5.89
N ASP A 36 32.00 29.09 -4.68
CA ASP A 36 32.30 28.11 -3.65
C ASP A 36 31.04 27.28 -3.30
N VAL A 37 31.21 25.97 -3.12
CA VAL A 37 30.06 25.06 -2.92
C VAL A 37 29.25 25.48 -1.69
N ASP A 38 29.92 25.95 -0.64
CA ASP A 38 29.29 26.39 0.60
C ASP A 38 28.39 27.62 0.39
N LYS A 39 28.79 28.55 -0.48
CA LYS A 39 27.98 29.73 -0.83
C LYS A 39 26.78 29.37 -1.70
N LEU A 40 26.93 28.39 -2.60
CA LEU A 40 25.80 27.87 -3.39
C LEU A 40 24.77 27.17 -2.51
N GLU A 41 25.22 26.43 -1.50
CA GLU A 41 24.35 25.78 -0.52
C GLU A 41 23.61 26.80 0.36
N GLU A 42 24.30 27.85 0.82
CA GLU A 42 23.69 28.94 1.60
C GLU A 42 22.61 29.69 0.79
N ILE A 43 22.91 30.09 -0.44
CA ILE A 43 21.96 30.80 -1.30
C ILE A 43 20.77 29.89 -1.66
N LEU A 44 21.00 28.58 -1.84
CA LEU A 44 19.94 27.60 -2.08
C LEU A 44 19.00 27.46 -0.87
N GLU A 45 19.54 27.46 0.35
CA GLU A 45 18.74 27.42 1.59
C GLU A 45 17.89 28.69 1.74
N ILE A 46 18.46 29.86 1.45
CA ILE A 46 17.74 31.13 1.43
C ILE A 46 16.62 31.11 0.37
N LEU A 47 16.89 30.58 -0.83
CA LEU A 47 15.86 30.45 -1.88
C LEU A 47 14.72 29.54 -1.44
N VAL A 48 15.01 28.40 -0.80
CA VAL A 48 13.99 27.47 -0.30
C VAL A 48 13.10 28.12 0.74
N THR A 49 13.67 28.81 1.73
CA THR A 49 12.90 29.48 2.79
C THR A 49 12.01 30.61 2.25
N LYS A 50 12.50 31.41 1.29
CA LYS A 50 11.71 32.46 0.65
C LYS A 50 10.61 31.89 -0.25
N PHE A 51 10.85 30.78 -0.93
CA PHE A 51 9.86 30.09 -1.76
C PHE A 51 8.74 29.46 -0.92
N GLU A 52 9.06 28.87 0.24
CA GLU A 52 8.05 28.39 1.19
C GLU A 52 7.17 29.53 1.71
N SER A 53 7.77 30.68 2.03
CA SER A 53 7.03 31.88 2.43
C SER A 53 6.10 32.38 1.31
N LEU A 54 6.51 32.28 0.05
CA LEU A 54 5.67 32.64 -1.10
C LEU A 54 4.45 31.71 -1.23
N LYS A 55 4.64 30.40 -1.06
CA LYS A 55 3.54 29.42 -1.06
C LYS A 55 2.52 29.67 0.04
N CYS A 56 2.97 30.08 1.23
CA CYS A 56 2.06 30.46 2.31
C CYS A 56 1.16 31.65 1.90
N ILE A 57 1.72 32.66 1.22
CA ILE A 57 0.94 33.81 0.74
C ILE A 57 -0.01 33.42 -0.40
N ASP A 58 0.42 32.54 -1.32
CA ASP A 58 -0.45 32.05 -2.40
C ASP A 58 -1.65 31.27 -1.84
N ASN A 59 -1.43 30.42 -0.81
CA ASN A 59 -2.51 29.71 -0.11
C ASN A 59 -3.46 30.66 0.66
N GLU A 60 -2.98 31.80 1.13
CA GLU A 60 -3.80 32.83 1.78
C GLU A 60 -4.60 33.66 0.77
N LEU A 61 -4.15 33.75 -0.48
CA LEU A 61 -4.81 34.48 -1.57
C LEU A 61 -5.85 33.64 -2.33
N GLU A 62 -5.62 32.33 -2.47
CA GLU A 62 -6.51 31.36 -3.12
C GLU A 62 -8.01 31.50 -2.74
N PRO A 63 -8.40 31.61 -1.46
CA PRO A 63 -9.82 31.74 -1.08
C PRO A 63 -10.42 33.13 -1.31
N LEU A 64 -9.61 34.13 -1.71
CA LEU A 64 -10.02 35.53 -1.85
C LEU A 64 -10.27 35.96 -3.30
N PHE A 65 -10.07 35.07 -4.29
CA PHE A 65 -10.34 35.32 -5.70
C PHE A 65 -11.77 34.95 -6.11
N GLY A 66 -12.35 35.67 -7.08
CA GLY A 66 -13.62 35.28 -7.72
C GLY A 66 -13.42 34.14 -8.73
N GLU A 67 -14.48 33.39 -9.05
CA GLU A 67 -14.41 32.16 -9.89
C GLU A 67 -13.70 32.34 -11.25
N ILE A 68 -13.78 33.53 -11.86
CA ILE A 68 -13.15 33.83 -13.17
C ILE A 68 -11.68 34.26 -13.00
N GLU A 69 -11.34 35.00 -11.95
CA GLU A 69 -9.95 35.42 -11.67
C GLU A 69 -9.09 34.26 -11.13
N PHE A 70 -9.72 33.24 -10.55
CA PHE A 70 -9.06 32.10 -9.94
C PHE A 70 -8.29 31.25 -10.96
N GLU A 71 -8.89 30.89 -12.11
CA GLU A 71 -8.23 30.03 -13.10
C GLU A 71 -6.97 30.68 -13.71
N GLU A 72 -7.02 31.99 -14.00
CA GLU A 72 -5.87 32.73 -14.52
C GLU A 72 -4.76 32.96 -13.48
N GLU A 73 -5.11 33.20 -12.22
CA GLU A 73 -4.12 33.37 -11.14
C GLU A 73 -3.51 32.04 -10.69
N TYR A 74 -4.29 30.96 -10.74
CA TYR A 74 -3.82 29.61 -10.43
C TYR A 74 -2.79 29.14 -11.46
N THR A 75 -3.09 29.27 -12.76
CA THR A 75 -2.17 28.91 -13.84
C THR A 75 -0.85 29.69 -13.77
N LYS A 76 -0.89 31.02 -13.57
CA LYS A 76 0.31 31.85 -13.38
C LYS A 76 1.13 31.46 -12.14
N THR A 77 0.48 30.96 -11.09
CA THR A 77 1.14 30.53 -9.85
C THR A 77 1.84 29.18 -10.04
N GLU A 78 1.19 28.23 -10.70
CA GLU A 78 1.77 26.93 -11.02
C GLU A 78 2.97 27.07 -11.98
N GLU A 79 2.86 27.87 -13.04
CA GLU A 79 3.98 28.13 -13.97
C GLU A 79 5.21 28.73 -13.25
N TYR A 80 4.98 29.63 -12.29
CA TYR A 80 6.06 30.21 -11.49
C TYR A 80 6.66 29.19 -10.51
N ASN A 81 5.84 28.33 -9.90
CA ASN A 81 6.30 27.26 -9.02
C ASN A 81 7.17 26.23 -9.77
N ASP A 82 6.78 25.87 -10.98
CA ASP A 82 7.54 24.96 -11.85
C ASP A 82 8.90 25.55 -12.22
N LYS A 83 8.94 26.85 -12.53
CA LYS A 83 10.19 27.56 -12.83
C LYS A 83 11.18 27.50 -11.66
N VAL A 84 10.73 27.82 -10.44
CA VAL A 84 11.59 27.79 -9.23
C VAL A 84 12.05 26.36 -8.92
N THR A 85 11.18 25.37 -9.12
CA THR A 85 11.52 23.96 -8.91
C THR A 85 12.58 23.48 -9.90
N LEU A 86 12.50 23.92 -11.16
CA LEU A 86 13.51 23.63 -12.18
C LEU A 86 14.85 24.30 -11.85
N THR A 87 14.84 25.56 -11.36
CA THR A 87 16.05 26.26 -10.90
C THR A 87 16.71 25.50 -9.74
N LYS A 88 15.93 25.08 -8.73
CA LYS A 88 16.41 24.25 -7.61
C LYS A 88 17.08 22.96 -8.11
N PHE A 89 16.49 22.29 -9.10
CA PHE A 89 17.07 21.08 -9.67
C PHE A 89 18.40 21.34 -10.38
N ARG A 90 18.50 22.42 -11.17
CA ARG A 90 19.73 22.82 -11.88
C ARG A 90 20.88 23.13 -10.92
N VAL A 91 20.60 23.87 -9.85
CA VAL A 91 21.60 24.22 -8.82
C VAL A 91 22.07 22.98 -8.07
N ASN A 92 21.15 22.10 -7.65
CA ASN A 92 21.52 20.83 -7.01
C ASN A 92 22.36 19.93 -7.94
N LYS A 93 22.09 19.94 -9.25
CA LYS A 93 22.91 19.25 -10.23
C LYS A 93 24.32 19.85 -10.30
N ARG A 94 24.43 21.19 -10.32
CA ARG A 94 25.71 21.92 -10.32
C ARG A 94 26.54 21.65 -9.06
N ILE A 95 25.93 21.65 -7.87
CA ILE A 95 26.59 21.29 -6.60
C ILE A 95 27.16 19.87 -6.66
N ARG A 96 26.40 18.90 -7.21
CA ARG A 96 26.87 17.51 -7.37
C ARG A 96 28.04 17.39 -8.36
N GLU A 97 28.05 18.22 -9.41
CA GLU A 97 29.14 18.27 -10.40
C GLU A 97 30.41 18.91 -9.81
N LEU A 98 30.27 19.99 -9.03
CA LEU A 98 31.38 20.64 -8.34
C LEU A 98 31.97 19.74 -7.25
N ASN A 99 31.14 19.07 -6.44
CA ASN A 99 31.59 18.11 -5.43
C ASN A 99 32.29 16.88 -6.03
N LYS A 100 31.97 16.51 -7.28
CA LYS A 100 32.73 15.48 -8.01
C LYS A 100 34.13 15.96 -8.39
N ASN A 101 34.30 17.25 -8.66
CA ASN A 101 35.60 17.83 -9.03
C ASN A 101 36.49 18.10 -7.81
N VAL A 102 35.94 18.29 -6.60
CA VAL A 102 36.73 18.45 -5.35
C VAL A 102 37.45 17.15 -4.94
N LEU A 103 36.99 15.98 -5.41
CA LEU A 103 37.70 14.71 -5.22
C LEU A 103 38.82 14.45 -6.26
N ASN A 104 39.05 15.40 -7.18
CA ASN A 104 40.18 15.41 -8.10
C ASN A 104 40.95 16.73 -7.95
N PHE A 105 41.79 16.87 -6.92
CA PHE A 105 42.86 17.87 -6.95
C PHE A 105 44.23 17.20 -7.16
N PRO A 106 45.15 17.87 -7.90
CA PRO A 106 46.37 17.27 -8.41
C PRO A 106 47.41 17.09 -7.30
N ALA A 107 48.14 15.97 -7.37
CA ALA A 107 49.39 15.81 -6.67
C ALA A 107 50.38 16.92 -7.07
N ASN A 108 51.02 17.52 -6.06
CA ASN A 108 52.11 18.51 -6.03
C ASN A 108 51.63 19.71 -5.21
N VAL A 109 51.92 19.82 -3.91
CA VAL A 109 53.26 20.15 -3.39
C VAL A 109 53.50 19.44 -2.06
N SER A 110 54.55 18.63 -2.02
CA SER A 110 55.21 18.16 -0.80
C SER A 110 56.40 19.08 -0.56
N HIS A 111 56.38 19.85 0.53
CA HIS A 111 57.52 20.04 1.43
C HIS A 111 57.13 21.02 2.54
N ASP A 112 57.64 20.75 3.74
CA ASP A 112 57.71 21.67 4.90
C ASP A 112 56.61 21.63 5.97
N VAL A 113 56.18 20.46 6.46
CA VAL A 113 55.77 20.35 7.88
C VAL A 113 56.05 18.95 8.45
N GLU A 114 57.32 18.51 8.45
CA GLU A 114 57.75 17.25 9.12
C GLU A 114 58.79 17.47 10.22
N LYS A 115 58.92 18.70 10.74
CA LYS A 115 59.75 18.99 11.90
C LYS A 115 58.93 19.80 12.89
N ILE A 116 59.00 19.43 14.16
CA ILE A 116 58.26 19.96 15.32
C ILE A 116 56.97 19.16 15.59
N ASN A 117 57.12 17.99 16.22
CA ASN A 117 56.33 17.57 17.40
C ASN A 117 56.67 16.11 17.80
N GLN A 118 57.96 15.79 17.89
CA GLN A 118 58.41 14.81 18.88
C GLN A 118 58.91 15.61 20.08
N VAL A 119 58.19 15.51 21.20
CA VAL A 119 58.65 15.53 22.60
C VAL A 119 57.42 15.80 23.49
N TYR A 120 57.11 14.83 24.37
CA TYR A 120 56.00 14.72 25.35
C TYR A 120 54.63 14.20 24.88
N GLN A 121 54.36 12.93 25.23
CA GLN A 121 53.02 12.44 25.61
C GLN A 121 52.83 12.71 27.13
N PRO A 122 51.60 12.93 27.66
CA PRO A 122 50.65 11.82 27.89
C PRO A 122 49.13 12.11 27.76
N ASN A 123 48.42 11.04 27.38
CA ASN A 123 47.08 10.58 27.78
C ASN A 123 45.84 11.46 27.55
N ILE A 124 44.96 11.01 26.66
CA ILE A 124 43.61 10.47 26.97
C ILE A 124 43.14 9.64 25.75
N ASN A 125 42.97 8.34 25.93
CA ASN A 125 42.31 7.46 24.97
C ASN A 125 40.79 7.67 25.07
N ILE A 126 40.16 8.19 24.02
CA ILE A 126 38.74 7.97 23.76
C ILE A 126 38.67 6.99 22.60
N GLU A 127 38.38 5.72 22.91
CA GLU A 127 38.04 4.71 21.92
C GLU A 127 36.67 5.06 21.32
N GLU A 128 36.65 5.58 20.09
CA GLU A 128 35.45 5.54 19.26
C GLU A 128 35.18 4.10 18.83
N ASN A 129 34.37 3.42 19.62
CA ASN A 129 33.86 2.10 19.30
C ASN A 129 32.80 2.23 18.18
N SER A 130 33.27 2.38 16.94
CA SER A 130 32.42 2.25 15.76
C SER A 130 31.94 0.80 15.66
N VAL A 131 30.67 0.56 16.02
CA VAL A 131 30.01 -0.73 15.83
C VAL A 131 29.91 -1.00 14.32
N ARG A 132 30.93 -1.63 13.74
CA ARG A 132 30.91 -2.18 12.38
C ARG A 132 29.93 -3.34 12.34
N ILE A 133 28.67 -3.07 12.01
CA ILE A 133 27.71 -4.10 11.62
C ILE A 133 28.30 -4.83 10.42
N LYS A 134 28.69 -6.10 10.60
CA LYS A 134 29.18 -6.95 9.50
C LYS A 134 27.99 -7.33 8.61
N LEU A 135 27.84 -6.60 7.50
CA LEU A 135 26.94 -6.98 6.42
C LEU A 135 27.40 -8.32 5.81
N PRO A 136 26.48 -9.15 5.27
CA PRO A 136 26.85 -10.33 4.50
C PRO A 136 27.81 -9.94 3.37
N LYS A 137 28.90 -10.70 3.19
CA LYS A 137 29.89 -10.44 2.14
C LYS A 137 29.18 -10.51 0.77
N LEU A 138 29.30 -9.44 -0.02
CA LEU A 138 28.82 -9.40 -1.40
C LEU A 138 29.45 -10.56 -2.18
N CYS A 139 28.62 -11.50 -2.67
CA CYS A 139 29.07 -12.64 -3.46
C CYS A 139 28.88 -12.31 -4.94
N ILE A 140 29.97 -12.03 -5.65
CA ILE A 140 29.93 -11.82 -7.11
C ILE A 140 29.63 -13.18 -7.78
N PRO A 141 28.58 -13.29 -8.60
CA PRO A 141 28.27 -14.53 -9.31
C PRO A 141 29.34 -14.84 -10.37
N LYS A 142 29.67 -16.12 -10.56
CA LYS A 142 30.62 -16.53 -11.60
C LYS A 142 30.01 -16.35 -12.99
N PHE A 143 30.79 -15.80 -13.91
CA PHE A 143 30.38 -15.59 -15.30
C PHE A 143 30.87 -16.71 -16.20
N TYR A 144 29.93 -17.39 -16.87
CA TYR A 144 30.21 -18.55 -17.71
C TYR A 144 30.17 -18.25 -19.22
N GLY A 145 30.03 -16.98 -19.62
CA GLY A 145 29.98 -16.56 -21.02
C GLY A 145 28.59 -16.42 -21.65
N ASP A 146 27.53 -16.31 -20.83
CA ASP A 146 26.18 -15.99 -21.30
C ASP A 146 26.00 -14.47 -21.46
N VAL A 147 25.75 -14.00 -22.68
CA VAL A 147 25.64 -12.58 -23.02
C VAL A 147 24.56 -11.88 -22.18
N ASN A 148 23.45 -12.56 -21.87
CA ASN A 148 22.35 -11.97 -21.06
C ASN A 148 22.76 -11.69 -19.60
N GLN A 149 23.78 -12.38 -19.10
CA GLN A 149 24.27 -12.23 -17.72
C GLN A 149 25.47 -11.29 -17.63
N TRP A 150 26.00 -10.84 -18.77
CA TRP A 150 27.20 -10.00 -18.84
C TRP A 150 27.02 -8.69 -18.07
N LEU A 151 25.93 -7.95 -18.28
CA LEU A 151 25.68 -6.67 -17.61
C LEU A 151 25.62 -6.81 -16.08
N ASN A 152 24.93 -7.85 -15.59
CA ASN A 152 24.80 -8.11 -14.16
C ASN A 152 26.16 -8.47 -13.52
N PHE A 153 26.94 -9.31 -14.20
CA PHE A 153 28.28 -9.68 -13.77
C PHE A 153 29.22 -8.47 -13.80
N TRP A 154 29.28 -7.77 -14.93
CA TRP A 154 30.20 -6.66 -15.15
C TRP A 154 29.94 -5.52 -14.17
N ASN A 155 28.68 -5.13 -13.93
CA ASN A 155 28.37 -4.07 -12.95
C ASN A 155 28.79 -4.46 -11.52
N SER A 156 28.59 -5.72 -11.15
CA SER A 156 29.00 -6.24 -9.83
C SER A 156 30.52 -6.30 -9.68
N PHE A 157 31.22 -6.79 -10.72
CA PHE A 157 32.67 -6.87 -10.77
C PHE A 157 33.33 -5.48 -10.84
N GLU A 158 32.74 -4.56 -11.61
CA GLU A 158 33.25 -3.21 -11.81
C GLU A 158 33.22 -2.42 -10.50
N SER A 159 32.10 -2.46 -9.78
CA SER A 159 31.94 -1.77 -8.50
C SER A 159 32.78 -2.37 -7.37
N ALA A 160 32.94 -3.69 -7.34
CA ALA A 160 33.62 -4.37 -6.22
C ALA A 160 35.14 -4.44 -6.40
N ILE A 161 35.62 -4.61 -7.64
CA ILE A 161 37.01 -4.96 -7.93
C ILE A 161 37.65 -3.96 -8.90
N HIS A 162 37.03 -3.65 -10.05
CA HIS A 162 37.65 -2.81 -11.08
C HIS A 162 37.91 -1.37 -10.59
N LYS A 163 36.92 -0.74 -9.95
CA LYS A 163 36.99 0.63 -9.39
C LYS A 163 37.68 0.72 -8.02
N ASN A 164 38.10 -0.41 -7.44
CA ASN A 164 38.76 -0.40 -6.14
C ASN A 164 40.21 0.12 -6.29
N VAL A 165 40.54 1.19 -5.55
CA VAL A 165 41.85 1.85 -5.57
C VAL A 165 42.90 1.06 -4.77
N HIS A 166 42.48 0.21 -3.85
CA HIS A 166 43.38 -0.55 -2.97
C HIS A 166 43.89 -1.88 -3.55
N LEU A 167 43.49 -2.25 -4.78
CA LEU A 167 43.94 -3.47 -5.45
C LEU A 167 44.83 -3.14 -6.64
N ASN A 168 45.96 -3.82 -6.75
CA ASN A 168 46.85 -3.69 -7.90
C ASN A 168 46.26 -4.41 -9.13
N LYS A 169 46.58 -4.02 -10.38
CA LYS A 169 45.93 -4.63 -11.56
C LYS A 169 46.22 -6.12 -11.70
N VAL A 170 47.38 -6.58 -11.22
CA VAL A 170 47.75 -8.00 -11.16
C VAL A 170 46.77 -8.78 -10.26
N ASP A 171 46.44 -8.25 -9.08
CA ASP A 171 45.46 -8.87 -8.17
C ASP A 171 44.05 -8.82 -8.76
N LYS A 172 43.69 -7.70 -9.39
CA LYS A 172 42.43 -7.56 -10.12
C LYS A 172 42.31 -8.62 -11.23
N PHE A 173 43.41 -8.96 -11.89
CA PHE A 173 43.44 -9.98 -12.93
C PHE A 173 43.27 -11.40 -12.36
N ASN A 174 43.92 -11.70 -11.24
CA ASN A 174 43.72 -12.96 -10.53
C ASN A 174 42.28 -13.15 -10.06
N TYR A 175 41.66 -12.09 -9.50
CA TYR A 175 40.25 -12.12 -9.15
C TYR A 175 39.37 -12.31 -10.39
N LEU A 176 39.64 -11.59 -11.48
CA LEU A 176 38.92 -11.75 -12.74
C LEU A 176 38.93 -13.22 -13.20
N LYS A 177 40.10 -13.87 -13.31
CA LYS A 177 40.18 -15.30 -13.68
C LYS A 177 39.42 -16.22 -12.71
N SER A 178 39.35 -15.88 -11.41
CA SER A 178 38.64 -16.69 -10.42
C SER A 178 37.10 -16.63 -10.55
N TYR A 179 36.57 -15.52 -11.09
CA TYR A 179 35.14 -15.31 -11.32
C TYR A 179 34.67 -15.66 -12.73
N LEU A 180 35.59 -15.94 -13.66
CA LEU A 180 35.28 -16.42 -15.01
C LEU A 180 35.23 -17.95 -15.06
N GLY A 181 34.35 -18.50 -15.89
CA GLY A 181 34.24 -19.93 -16.12
C GLY A 181 33.96 -20.26 -17.59
N ARG A 182 34.26 -21.51 -17.97
CA ARG A 182 33.98 -22.07 -19.31
C ARG A 182 34.47 -21.17 -20.44
N THR A 183 33.57 -20.70 -21.31
CA THR A 183 33.88 -19.94 -22.52
C THR A 183 34.47 -18.58 -22.21
N ALA A 184 34.10 -17.96 -21.09
CA ALA A 184 34.64 -16.68 -20.64
C ALA A 184 36.01 -16.80 -19.97
N LEU A 185 36.36 -17.97 -19.43
CA LEU A 185 37.72 -18.23 -18.96
C LEU A 185 38.65 -18.54 -20.14
N SER A 186 38.19 -19.38 -21.07
CA SER A 186 38.93 -19.75 -22.28
C SER A 186 39.34 -18.55 -23.14
N THR A 187 38.56 -17.48 -23.14
CA THR A 187 38.89 -16.22 -23.83
C THR A 187 40.09 -15.47 -23.25
N VAL A 188 40.33 -15.65 -21.95
CA VAL A 188 41.31 -14.87 -21.19
C VAL A 188 42.51 -15.74 -20.77
N ASP A 189 42.41 -17.05 -20.97
CA ASP A 189 43.45 -18.02 -20.59
C ASP A 189 44.76 -17.82 -21.37
N GLY A 190 44.68 -17.29 -22.60
CA GLY A 190 45.84 -16.96 -23.44
C GLY A 190 46.69 -15.76 -22.97
N PHE A 191 46.25 -15.01 -21.95
CA PHE A 191 47.01 -13.89 -21.38
C PHE A 191 47.80 -14.32 -20.14
N SER A 192 49.10 -14.01 -20.14
CA SER A 192 49.96 -14.07 -18.95
C SER A 192 49.55 -13.00 -17.94
N ILE A 193 49.56 -13.33 -16.64
CA ILE A 193 49.13 -12.40 -15.59
C ILE A 193 50.15 -11.25 -15.45
N SER A 194 49.87 -10.10 -16.06
CA SER A 194 50.70 -8.89 -16.00
C SER A 194 49.87 -7.60 -16.00
N ASP A 195 50.46 -6.51 -15.52
CA ASP A 195 49.80 -5.19 -15.38
C ASP A 195 49.26 -4.65 -16.73
N SER A 196 50.03 -4.83 -17.81
CA SER A 196 49.66 -4.38 -19.17
C SER A 196 48.60 -5.25 -19.83
N THR A 197 48.51 -6.54 -19.47
CA THR A 197 47.57 -7.49 -20.07
C THR A 197 46.17 -7.46 -19.47
N TYR A 198 45.99 -6.90 -18.28
CA TYR A 198 44.68 -6.85 -17.60
C TYR A 198 43.67 -6.02 -18.39
N ASP A 199 44.08 -4.84 -18.85
CA ASP A 199 43.22 -3.94 -19.62
C ASP A 199 42.87 -4.56 -20.99
N ALA A 200 43.82 -5.27 -21.62
CA ALA A 200 43.60 -6.02 -22.85
C ALA A 200 42.61 -7.20 -22.66
N ALA A 201 42.72 -7.93 -21.55
CA ALA A 201 41.81 -9.04 -21.22
C ALA A 201 40.36 -8.55 -20.99
N ILE A 202 40.18 -7.39 -20.34
CA ILE A 202 38.86 -6.78 -20.17
C ILE A 202 38.28 -6.34 -21.50
N ASN A 203 39.08 -5.69 -22.35
CA ASN A 203 38.62 -5.24 -23.66
C ASN A 203 38.17 -6.43 -24.52
N LEU A 204 38.93 -7.53 -24.52
CA LEU A 204 38.56 -8.75 -25.25
C LEU A 204 37.27 -9.40 -24.71
N LEU A 205 37.05 -9.38 -23.39
CA LEU A 205 35.77 -9.82 -22.81
C LEU A 205 34.61 -8.90 -23.20
N LYS A 206 34.82 -7.58 -23.21
CA LYS A 206 33.82 -6.61 -23.65
C LYS A 206 33.49 -6.78 -25.14
N GLU A 207 34.48 -6.93 -26.00
CA GLU A 207 34.28 -7.15 -27.44
C GLU A 207 33.48 -8.43 -27.74
N ARG A 208 33.69 -9.49 -26.96
CA ARG A 208 33.04 -10.79 -27.18
C ARG A 208 31.68 -10.94 -26.49
N PHE A 209 31.51 -10.36 -25.29
CA PHE A 209 30.32 -10.58 -24.45
C PHE A 209 29.51 -9.31 -24.13
N ALA A 210 30.06 -8.10 -24.36
CA ALA A 210 29.36 -6.81 -24.21
C ALA A 210 28.83 -6.27 -25.54
N ARG A 211 28.46 -7.17 -26.47
CA ARG A 211 27.91 -6.82 -27.78
C ARG A 211 26.49 -6.27 -27.64
N GLU A 212 26.39 -4.95 -27.49
CA GLU A 212 25.12 -4.23 -27.33
C GLU A 212 24.17 -4.48 -28.52
N ASP A 213 24.72 -4.58 -29.73
CA ASP A 213 24.00 -4.91 -30.96
C ASP A 213 23.27 -6.27 -30.88
N LEU A 214 23.96 -7.31 -30.43
CA LEU A 214 23.39 -8.66 -30.29
C LEU A 214 22.37 -8.75 -29.15
N LEU A 215 22.61 -8.03 -28.06
CA LEU A 215 21.66 -7.95 -26.94
C LEU A 215 20.37 -7.27 -27.37
N ILE A 216 20.47 -6.12 -28.04
CA ILE A 216 19.34 -5.39 -28.61
C ILE A 216 18.57 -6.30 -29.57
N GLN A 217 19.26 -6.96 -30.50
CA GLN A 217 18.62 -7.85 -31.47
C GLN A 217 17.91 -9.02 -30.79
N THR A 218 18.49 -9.59 -29.74
CA THR A 218 17.91 -10.70 -28.98
C THR A 218 16.63 -10.26 -28.27
N HIS A 219 16.67 -9.15 -27.53
CA HIS A 219 15.51 -8.59 -26.83
C HIS A 219 14.41 -8.17 -27.80
N MET A 220 14.76 -7.54 -28.93
CA MET A 220 13.82 -7.20 -29.99
C MET A 220 13.17 -8.45 -30.60
N SER A 221 13.96 -9.49 -30.90
CA SER A 221 13.44 -10.75 -31.43
C SER A 221 12.51 -11.46 -30.45
N ASN A 222 12.79 -11.35 -29.15
CA ASN A 222 11.94 -11.92 -28.09
C ASN A 222 10.58 -11.23 -27.98
N ILE A 223 10.51 -9.91 -28.20
CA ILE A 223 9.25 -9.15 -28.21
C ILE A 223 8.48 -9.44 -29.49
N LEU A 224 9.14 -9.41 -30.65
CA LEU A 224 8.51 -9.67 -31.94
C LEU A 224 7.92 -11.08 -32.04
N ASN A 225 8.57 -12.06 -31.39
CA ASN A 225 8.12 -13.46 -31.34
C ASN A 225 7.47 -13.83 -29.99
N ILE A 226 6.81 -12.87 -29.34
CA ILE A 226 6.15 -13.17 -28.07
C ILE A 226 5.01 -14.18 -28.28
N LYS A 227 4.91 -15.15 -27.37
CA LYS A 227 3.86 -16.17 -27.44
C LYS A 227 2.49 -15.53 -27.19
N PRO A 228 1.50 -15.68 -28.10
CA PRO A 228 0.17 -15.12 -27.91
C PRO A 228 -0.52 -15.67 -26.67
N LEU A 229 -1.20 -14.78 -25.94
CA LEU A 229 -2.08 -15.15 -24.84
C LEU A 229 -3.38 -15.71 -25.42
N LYS A 230 -3.68 -16.98 -25.13
CA LYS A 230 -4.82 -17.69 -25.74
C LYS A 230 -6.17 -17.38 -25.09
N HIS A 231 -6.19 -17.28 -23.76
CA HIS A 231 -7.40 -17.07 -22.97
C HIS A 231 -7.17 -15.97 -21.95
N SER A 232 -8.12 -15.05 -21.86
CA SER A 232 -8.09 -13.93 -20.90
C SER A 232 -8.34 -14.36 -19.45
N ASN A 233 -8.98 -15.51 -19.25
CA ASN A 233 -9.25 -16.08 -17.93
C ASN A 233 -8.04 -16.84 -17.33
N ASP A 234 -6.98 -17.11 -18.11
CA ASP A 234 -5.76 -17.70 -17.59
C ASP A 234 -4.84 -16.62 -17.00
N ILE A 235 -5.07 -16.34 -15.72
CA ILE A 235 -4.36 -15.30 -14.97
C ILE A 235 -2.85 -15.56 -14.91
N ASN A 236 -2.44 -16.83 -14.83
CA ASN A 236 -1.02 -17.16 -14.74
C ASN A 236 -0.31 -17.01 -16.09
N ALA A 237 -0.98 -17.39 -17.18
CA ALA A 237 -0.46 -17.12 -18.52
C ALA A 237 -0.40 -15.62 -18.81
N PHE A 238 -1.42 -14.85 -18.40
CA PHE A 238 -1.43 -13.40 -18.56
C PHE A 238 -0.32 -12.75 -17.71
N ARG A 239 -0.12 -13.15 -16.45
CA ARG A 239 1.00 -12.66 -15.63
C ARG A 239 2.36 -12.93 -16.28
N LYS A 240 2.60 -14.16 -16.74
CA LYS A 240 3.84 -14.52 -17.46
C LYS A 240 4.03 -13.71 -18.73
N PHE A 241 2.95 -13.45 -19.47
CA PHE A 241 2.98 -12.60 -20.66
C PHE A 241 3.38 -11.17 -20.31
N TYR A 242 2.71 -10.54 -19.33
CA TYR A 242 3.01 -9.19 -18.88
C TYR A 242 4.44 -9.04 -18.35
N ASP A 243 4.88 -9.97 -17.49
CA ASP A 243 6.23 -9.94 -16.92
C ASP A 243 7.29 -10.06 -18.01
N LYS A 244 7.06 -10.90 -19.03
CA LYS A 244 7.96 -11.04 -20.18
C LYS A 244 8.02 -9.76 -20.99
N VAL A 245 6.89 -9.17 -21.38
CA VAL A 245 6.87 -7.89 -22.11
C VAL A 245 7.58 -6.80 -21.32
N SER A 246 7.29 -6.67 -20.02
CA SER A 246 7.88 -5.64 -19.18
C SER A 246 9.39 -5.81 -19.00
N MET A 247 9.87 -7.05 -18.88
CA MET A 247 11.29 -7.37 -18.75
C MET A 247 12.07 -6.99 -20.01
N GLU A 248 11.58 -7.38 -21.18
CA GLU A 248 12.27 -7.12 -22.46
C GLU A 248 12.31 -5.61 -22.75
N LEU A 249 11.21 -4.88 -22.50
CA LEU A 249 11.18 -3.42 -22.69
C LEU A 249 12.15 -2.69 -21.75
N ARG A 250 12.18 -3.04 -20.46
CA ARG A 250 13.15 -2.47 -19.50
C ARG A 250 14.59 -2.77 -19.89
N SER A 251 14.85 -3.95 -20.45
CA SER A 251 16.19 -4.35 -20.90
C SER A 251 16.63 -3.50 -22.10
N LEU A 252 15.73 -3.21 -23.03
CA LEU A 252 15.99 -2.30 -24.16
C LEU A 252 16.23 -0.84 -23.71
N GLU A 253 15.47 -0.35 -22.71
CA GLU A 253 15.71 0.96 -22.08
C GLU A 253 17.09 1.04 -21.43
N CYS A 254 17.50 -0.01 -20.70
CA CYS A 254 18.82 -0.05 -20.05
C CYS A 254 19.97 -0.07 -21.07
N LEU A 255 19.72 -0.58 -22.28
CA LEU A 255 20.66 -0.57 -23.41
C LEU A 255 20.65 0.76 -24.20
N GLY A 256 19.88 1.75 -23.74
CA GLY A 256 19.90 3.11 -24.32
C GLY A 256 18.98 3.33 -25.51
N LEU A 257 18.06 2.39 -25.81
CA LEU A 257 17.08 2.58 -26.89
C LEU A 257 15.92 3.45 -26.44
N CYS A 258 15.62 4.50 -27.22
CA CYS A 258 14.41 5.29 -27.06
C CYS A 258 13.19 4.49 -27.53
N ILE A 259 12.43 3.91 -26.58
CA ILE A 259 11.22 3.11 -26.86
C ILE A 259 10.16 3.90 -27.63
N GLU A 260 10.12 5.22 -27.48
CA GLU A 260 9.20 6.13 -28.18
C GLU A 260 9.28 5.97 -29.70
N ASN A 261 10.48 5.78 -30.26
CA ASN A 261 10.71 5.69 -31.71
C ASN A 261 10.19 4.37 -32.31
N ILE A 262 10.01 3.35 -31.48
CA ILE A 262 9.64 1.98 -31.90
C ILE A 262 8.26 1.61 -31.31
N SER A 263 7.63 2.55 -30.60
CA SER A 263 6.40 2.35 -29.84
C SER A 263 5.27 1.79 -30.70
N SER A 264 5.10 2.29 -31.93
CA SER A 264 4.04 1.83 -32.84
C SER A 264 4.20 0.35 -33.23
N VAL A 265 5.42 -0.09 -33.56
CA VAL A 265 5.71 -1.48 -33.95
C VAL A 265 5.55 -2.42 -32.76
N LEU A 266 6.01 -1.99 -31.58
CA LEU A 266 5.88 -2.78 -30.36
C LEU A 266 4.42 -2.89 -29.91
N CYS A 267 3.67 -1.79 -29.90
CA CYS A 267 2.23 -1.77 -29.63
C CYS A 267 1.46 -2.71 -30.56
N THR A 268 1.67 -2.60 -31.87
CA THR A 268 0.95 -3.44 -32.84
C THR A 268 1.27 -4.93 -32.67
N THR A 269 2.52 -5.27 -32.35
CA THR A 269 2.95 -6.64 -32.08
C THR A 269 2.30 -7.18 -30.79
N ILE A 270 2.35 -6.40 -29.71
CA ILE A 270 1.77 -6.80 -28.41
C ILE A 270 0.25 -6.93 -28.53
N LEU A 271 -0.43 -6.01 -29.21
CA LEU A 271 -1.88 -6.08 -29.44
C LEU A 271 -2.27 -7.33 -30.24
N LYS A 272 -1.53 -7.70 -31.29
CA LYS A 272 -1.77 -8.95 -32.04
C LYS A 272 -1.62 -10.21 -31.18
N ALA A 273 -0.86 -10.15 -30.10
CA ALA A 273 -0.63 -11.26 -29.19
C ALA A 273 -1.70 -11.37 -28.08
N LEU A 274 -2.68 -10.44 -28.01
CA LEU A 274 -3.72 -10.42 -26.98
C LEU A 274 -5.06 -11.01 -27.45
N PRO A 275 -5.82 -11.65 -26.54
CA PRO A 275 -7.22 -12.03 -26.74
C PRO A 275 -8.13 -10.85 -27.13
N GLN A 276 -9.16 -11.16 -27.93
CA GLN A 276 -10.09 -10.17 -28.48
C GLN A 276 -10.84 -9.37 -27.40
N ASP A 277 -11.18 -9.98 -26.26
CA ASP A 277 -11.87 -9.31 -25.17
C ASP A 277 -11.00 -8.24 -24.50
N ILE A 278 -9.71 -8.53 -24.29
CA ILE A 278 -8.74 -7.57 -23.75
C ILE A 278 -8.51 -6.43 -24.76
N LEU A 279 -8.48 -6.73 -26.05
CA LEU A 279 -8.38 -5.72 -27.10
C LEU A 279 -9.59 -4.79 -27.14
N ILE A 280 -10.80 -5.31 -26.98
CA ILE A 280 -12.02 -4.49 -26.91
C ILE A 280 -11.96 -3.59 -25.69
N GLU A 281 -11.58 -4.11 -24.52
CA GLU A 281 -11.39 -3.30 -23.30
C GLU A 281 -10.38 -2.17 -23.50
N PHE A 282 -9.26 -2.46 -24.17
CA PHE A 282 -8.26 -1.46 -24.47
C PHE A 282 -8.78 -0.35 -25.38
N ASN A 283 -9.43 -0.73 -26.48
CA ASN A 283 -9.96 0.23 -27.45
C ASN A 283 -11.09 1.09 -26.88
N ARG A 284 -11.86 0.59 -25.91
CA ARG A 284 -12.89 1.39 -25.20
C ARG A 284 -12.32 2.53 -24.38
N LEU A 285 -11.05 2.44 -23.98
CA LEU A 285 -10.36 3.46 -23.18
C LEU A 285 -9.60 4.47 -24.04
N GLN A 286 -9.51 4.25 -25.36
CA GLN A 286 -8.84 5.17 -26.27
C GLN A 286 -9.81 6.26 -26.73
N ASN A 287 -9.41 7.53 -26.60
CA ASN A 287 -10.09 8.65 -27.25
C ASN A 287 -9.67 8.70 -28.73
N GLU A 288 -10.56 9.10 -29.63
CA GLU A 288 -10.43 9.04 -31.11
C GLU A 288 -9.19 9.74 -31.73
N LYS A 289 -8.30 10.38 -30.95
CA LYS A 289 -7.17 11.18 -31.45
C LYS A 289 -5.81 10.92 -30.80
N SER A 290 -5.64 9.89 -29.96
CA SER A 290 -4.35 9.65 -29.27
C SER A 290 -3.52 8.54 -29.91
N TYR A 291 -2.27 8.83 -30.25
CA TYR A 291 -1.29 7.81 -30.61
C TYR A 291 -1.02 6.91 -29.40
N THR A 292 -1.09 5.60 -29.61
CA THR A 292 -0.96 4.61 -28.53
C THR A 292 0.52 4.46 -28.13
N ASN A 293 0.88 4.96 -26.95
CA ASN A 293 2.20 4.75 -26.38
C ASN A 293 2.31 3.34 -25.77
N VAL A 294 3.45 2.67 -25.94
CA VAL A 294 3.75 1.38 -25.29
C VAL A 294 3.59 1.46 -23.77
N ASN A 295 3.91 2.61 -23.17
CA ASN A 295 3.73 2.83 -21.74
C ASN A 295 2.26 2.82 -21.31
N ASP A 296 1.37 3.39 -22.14
CA ASP A 296 -0.07 3.36 -21.87
C ASP A 296 -0.63 1.95 -22.02
N LEU A 297 -0.15 1.20 -23.01
CA LEU A 297 -0.48 -0.21 -23.19
C LEU A 297 0.00 -1.06 -22.00
N LEU A 298 1.22 -0.87 -21.50
CA LEU A 298 1.73 -1.55 -20.31
C LEU A 298 0.90 -1.22 -19.06
N ASN A 299 0.57 0.06 -18.86
CA ASN A 299 -0.27 0.50 -17.74
C ASN A 299 -1.65 -0.16 -17.79
N PHE A 300 -2.27 -0.18 -18.97
CA PHE A 300 -3.52 -0.89 -19.20
C PHE A 300 -3.40 -2.39 -18.90
N LEU A 301 -2.40 -3.08 -19.44
CA LEU A 301 -2.20 -4.52 -19.21
C LEU A 301 -2.00 -4.82 -17.72
N SER A 302 -1.26 -3.98 -17.01
CA SER A 302 -1.06 -4.11 -15.55
C SER A 302 -2.37 -3.95 -14.78
N LEU A 303 -3.22 -2.99 -15.19
CA LEU A 303 -4.51 -2.72 -14.56
C LEU A 303 -5.50 -3.85 -14.85
N SER A 304 -5.54 -4.32 -16.09
CA SER A 304 -6.39 -5.42 -16.56
C SER A 304 -6.03 -6.73 -15.89
N LEU A 305 -4.74 -7.03 -15.72
CA LEU A 305 -4.26 -8.19 -14.97
C LEU A 305 -4.68 -8.11 -13.50
N ARG A 306 -4.39 -6.99 -12.82
CA ARG A 306 -4.77 -6.78 -11.41
C ARG A 306 -6.27 -6.86 -11.18
N SER A 307 -7.06 -6.36 -12.13
CA SER A 307 -8.53 -6.39 -12.05
C SER A 307 -9.05 -7.83 -12.20
N ARG A 308 -8.49 -8.61 -13.11
CA ARG A 308 -8.81 -10.03 -13.30
C ARG A 308 -8.33 -10.89 -12.13
N GLU A 309 -7.17 -10.61 -11.56
CA GLU A 309 -6.69 -11.25 -10.33
C GLU A 309 -7.66 -11.02 -9.17
N ARG A 310 -8.16 -9.80 -9.00
CA ARG A 310 -9.17 -9.45 -8.00
C ARG A 310 -10.52 -10.10 -8.27
N ALA A 311 -11.00 -10.05 -9.50
CA ALA A 311 -12.25 -10.69 -9.89
C ALA A 311 -12.20 -12.20 -9.63
N ALA A 312 -11.09 -12.85 -9.95
CA ALA A 312 -10.91 -14.27 -9.71
C ALA A 312 -10.74 -14.64 -8.23
N LEU A 313 -10.39 -13.70 -7.35
CA LEU A 313 -10.46 -13.90 -5.90
C LEU A 313 -11.90 -13.83 -5.38
N ILE A 314 -12.75 -13.04 -6.03
CA ILE A 314 -14.17 -12.86 -5.68
C ILE A 314 -15.04 -13.98 -6.26
N SER A 315 -14.72 -14.48 -7.47
CA SER A 315 -15.51 -15.50 -8.19
C SER A 315 -15.17 -16.96 -7.84
N CYS A 316 -14.26 -17.22 -6.90
CA CYS A 316 -13.97 -18.59 -6.48
C CYS A 316 -14.99 -19.07 -5.45
N ASP A 317 -16.03 -19.73 -5.97
CA ASP A 317 -16.72 -20.77 -5.23
C ASP A 317 -15.76 -21.95 -4.97
N SER A 318 -15.98 -22.66 -3.87
CA SER A 318 -15.02 -23.54 -3.19
C SER A 318 -14.71 -24.87 -3.92
N SER A 319 -14.27 -24.83 -5.18
CA SER A 319 -13.92 -26.04 -5.95
C SER A 319 -13.03 -25.71 -7.15
N SER A 320 -11.70 -25.70 -6.94
CA SER A 320 -10.62 -25.90 -7.92
C SER A 320 -9.54 -24.81 -7.92
N ARG A 321 -8.58 -24.91 -6.99
CA ARG A 321 -7.20 -24.48 -7.27
C ARG A 321 -6.20 -25.44 -6.63
N ARG A 322 -5.91 -26.53 -7.36
CA ARG A 322 -4.54 -27.01 -7.46
C ARG A 322 -3.80 -25.99 -8.33
N PHE A 323 -3.10 -25.05 -7.71
CA PHE A 323 -1.97 -24.39 -8.39
C PHE A 323 -0.70 -25.06 -7.91
N THR A 324 -0.22 -25.98 -8.73
CA THR A 324 1.14 -26.50 -8.69
C THR A 324 2.11 -25.36 -8.95
N THR A 325 2.82 -24.92 -7.91
CA THR A 325 4.06 -24.15 -8.03
C THR A 325 5.19 -25.13 -8.37
N SER A 326 5.32 -25.49 -9.65
CA SER A 326 6.54 -26.14 -10.14
C SER A 326 7.61 -25.07 -10.43
N TYR A 327 8.65 -25.07 -9.60
CA TYR A 327 9.96 -24.54 -9.94
C TYR A 327 10.60 -25.42 -11.03
N PRO A 328 11.35 -24.85 -12.00
CA PRO A 328 12.05 -25.64 -13.00
C PRO A 328 13.33 -26.22 -12.41
N SER A 329 13.50 -27.53 -12.52
CA SER A 329 14.81 -28.17 -12.37
C SER A 329 15.09 -29.00 -13.61
N ASN A 330 16.25 -28.74 -14.21
CA ASN A 330 16.83 -29.50 -15.31
C ASN A 330 17.05 -30.96 -14.90
N ASN A 331 16.67 -31.91 -15.74
CA ASN A 331 17.64 -32.71 -16.50
C ASN A 331 16.99 -33.70 -17.45
N SER A 332 17.79 -34.02 -18.45
CA SER A 332 17.64 -34.84 -19.64
C SER A 332 17.19 -36.30 -19.42
N SER A 333 16.61 -36.82 -20.51
CA SER A 333 16.69 -38.21 -21.03
C SER A 333 16.20 -39.37 -20.16
N PHE A 334 15.07 -39.99 -20.53
CA PHE A 334 15.04 -41.31 -21.18
C PHE A 334 13.59 -41.67 -21.61
N GLU A 335 13.48 -42.37 -22.73
CA GLU A 335 12.26 -42.87 -23.36
C GLU A 335 11.47 -43.84 -22.46
N ALA A 336 10.13 -43.86 -22.61
CA ALA A 336 9.39 -45.10 -22.84
C ALA A 336 7.90 -44.82 -23.14
N GLN A 337 7.45 -45.43 -24.23
CA GLN A 337 6.09 -45.53 -24.75
C GLN A 337 5.10 -46.19 -23.79
N ARG A 338 3.80 -45.91 -24.02
CA ARG A 338 2.60 -46.78 -23.99
C ARG A 338 1.40 -45.97 -23.49
N ASP A 339 0.44 -45.59 -24.32
CA ASP A 339 -0.59 -46.35 -25.05
C ASP A 339 -1.98 -46.13 -24.43
N PHE A 340 -2.83 -45.44 -25.20
CA PHE A 340 -4.24 -45.71 -25.51
C PHE A 340 -5.18 -46.34 -24.45
N LYS A 341 -6.29 -45.63 -24.12
CA LYS A 341 -7.65 -45.92 -24.67
C LYS A 341 -8.78 -45.04 -24.08
N ASN A 342 -9.46 -44.34 -24.99
CA ASN A 342 -10.92 -44.08 -25.11
C ASN A 342 -11.88 -44.52 -23.99
N HIS A 343 -12.80 -43.64 -23.57
CA HIS A 343 -14.18 -43.63 -24.12
C HIS A 343 -15.12 -42.54 -23.54
N LYS A 344 -15.78 -41.83 -24.48
CA LYS A 344 -17.20 -41.43 -24.61
C LYS A 344 -17.99 -40.68 -23.49
N SER A 345 -18.36 -39.44 -23.83
CA SER A 345 -19.72 -38.85 -23.90
C SER A 345 -20.87 -39.46 -23.08
N ASP A 346 -21.60 -38.65 -22.30
CA ASP A 346 -22.88 -38.04 -22.74
C ASP A 346 -23.55 -37.15 -21.67
N LYS A 347 -24.15 -36.05 -22.16
CA LYS A 347 -25.41 -35.38 -21.77
C LYS A 347 -25.62 -34.77 -20.37
N THR A 348 -25.66 -33.44 -20.39
CA THR A 348 -26.76 -32.56 -19.94
C THR A 348 -27.84 -33.18 -19.03
N LYS A 349 -27.88 -32.75 -17.76
CA LYS A 349 -29.13 -32.56 -17.01
C LYS A 349 -29.06 -31.28 -16.18
N GLN A 350 -29.93 -30.34 -16.54
CA GLN A 350 -30.42 -29.31 -15.64
C GLN A 350 -31.15 -29.97 -14.47
N PHE A 351 -30.99 -29.43 -13.26
CA PHE A 351 -31.86 -29.74 -12.13
C PHE A 351 -32.32 -28.43 -11.47
N SER A 352 -33.63 -28.32 -11.30
CA SER A 352 -34.38 -27.17 -10.78
C SER A 352 -34.37 -27.08 -9.25
N ALA A 353 -34.77 -25.92 -8.74
CA ALA A 353 -34.70 -25.43 -7.36
C ALA A 353 -35.54 -26.18 -6.29
N SER A 354 -35.91 -27.44 -6.50
CA SER A 354 -36.86 -28.18 -5.64
C SER A 354 -36.22 -29.18 -4.67
N GLN A 355 -34.89 -29.20 -4.51
CA GLN A 355 -34.21 -30.24 -3.71
C GLN A 355 -33.47 -29.70 -2.48
N LEU A 356 -33.76 -28.47 -2.08
CA LEU A 356 -33.45 -27.97 -0.76
C LEU A 356 -34.62 -28.32 0.17
N ILE A 357 -34.28 -28.90 1.32
CA ILE A 357 -35.13 -29.30 2.46
C ILE A 357 -35.45 -30.81 2.48
N SER A 358 -34.54 -31.58 3.08
CA SER A 358 -34.86 -32.63 4.05
C SER A 358 -33.64 -32.95 4.92
N THR A 359 -33.88 -32.86 6.21
CA THR A 359 -33.12 -33.19 7.42
C THR A 359 -32.09 -34.33 7.39
N ASP A 360 -30.91 -34.02 7.93
CA ASP A 360 -30.05 -34.75 8.88
C ASP A 360 -29.97 -36.30 8.95
N ILE A 361 -28.71 -36.74 9.15
CA ILE A 361 -28.20 -38.04 9.66
C ILE A 361 -27.89 -39.13 8.61
N GLY A 362 -26.59 -39.39 8.40
CA GLY A 362 -26.10 -40.67 7.85
C GLY A 362 -24.82 -40.60 7.01
N LYS A 363 -23.66 -40.86 7.63
CA LYS A 363 -22.35 -41.03 7.01
C LYS A 363 -22.33 -42.05 5.85
N GLN A 364 -21.59 -41.76 4.78
CA GLN A 364 -20.45 -42.55 4.23
C GLN A 364 -19.80 -41.74 3.08
N ASN A 365 -18.67 -41.05 3.29
CA ASN A 365 -17.30 -41.52 3.05
C ASN A 365 -16.90 -41.81 1.59
N LYS A 366 -16.24 -40.83 0.95
CA LYS A 366 -15.11 -41.08 0.02
C LYS A 366 -13.86 -40.33 0.53
N ARG A 367 -13.04 -41.13 1.21
CA ARG A 367 -11.67 -40.96 1.75
C ARG A 367 -10.83 -39.80 1.17
N GLY A 368 -10.66 -38.73 1.96
CA GLY A 368 -9.44 -37.92 1.99
C GLY A 368 -8.49 -38.49 3.07
N LEU A 369 -7.18 -38.54 2.80
CA LEU A 369 -6.18 -38.97 3.77
C LEU A 369 -5.95 -37.85 4.79
N ASN A 370 -6.36 -38.06 6.03
CA ASN A 370 -6.08 -37.11 7.12
C ASN A 370 -4.57 -37.11 7.46
N CYS A 371 -4.04 -35.95 7.81
CA CYS A 371 -2.70 -35.79 8.37
C CYS A 371 -2.55 -36.64 9.64
N ILE A 372 -1.52 -37.48 9.73
CA ILE A 372 -1.33 -38.38 10.88
C ILE A 372 -1.01 -37.62 12.18
N PHE A 373 -0.43 -36.43 12.08
CA PHE A 373 0.02 -35.69 13.25
C PHE A 373 -1.08 -34.85 13.90
N CYS A 374 -1.91 -34.17 13.11
CA CYS A 374 -2.95 -33.26 13.62
C CYS A 374 -4.38 -33.63 13.18
N ASP A 375 -4.56 -34.75 12.48
CA ASP A 375 -5.84 -35.27 11.97
C ASP A 375 -6.60 -34.33 11.02
N SER A 376 -5.95 -33.24 10.58
CA SER A 376 -6.47 -32.29 9.61
C SER A 376 -6.54 -32.92 8.21
N TYR A 377 -7.59 -32.58 7.47
CA TYR A 377 -7.77 -32.95 6.06
C TYR A 377 -7.22 -31.89 5.09
N ILE A 378 -6.61 -30.82 5.62
CA ILE A 378 -6.23 -29.61 4.85
C ILE A 378 -4.80 -29.71 4.28
N HIS A 379 -3.95 -30.57 4.86
CA HIS A 379 -2.56 -30.75 4.41
C HIS A 379 -2.09 -32.20 4.54
N GLU A 380 -1.05 -32.56 3.79
CA GLU A 380 -0.40 -33.87 3.93
C GLU A 380 0.49 -33.93 5.17
N SER A 381 0.74 -35.14 5.70
CA SER A 381 1.54 -35.32 6.92
C SER A 381 2.97 -34.78 6.82
N LEU A 382 3.49 -34.57 5.60
CA LEU A 382 4.81 -33.98 5.35
C LEU A 382 4.85 -32.47 5.61
N ASP A 383 3.73 -31.78 5.38
CA ASP A 383 3.60 -30.32 5.45
C ASP A 383 2.90 -29.89 6.74
N CYS A 384 2.94 -30.74 7.77
CA CYS A 384 2.26 -30.50 9.02
C CYS A 384 3.09 -29.58 9.94
N ASP A 385 2.68 -28.31 10.05
CA ASP A 385 3.28 -27.33 10.96
C ASP A 385 3.25 -27.78 12.43
N TYR A 386 2.19 -28.48 12.82
CA TYR A 386 2.10 -29.09 14.15
C TYR A 386 3.22 -30.13 14.35
N ALA A 387 3.50 -30.97 13.35
CA ALA A 387 4.58 -31.94 13.41
C ALA A 387 5.96 -31.26 13.50
N TYR A 388 6.17 -30.13 12.80
CA TYR A 388 7.43 -29.36 12.85
C TYR A 388 7.77 -28.82 14.25
N ASN A 389 6.76 -28.64 15.10
CA ASN A 389 6.91 -28.10 16.45
C ASN A 389 7.07 -29.16 17.55
N LEU A 390 6.87 -30.46 17.23
CA LEU A 390 7.08 -31.57 18.17
C LEU A 390 8.53 -32.07 18.18
N SER A 391 8.98 -32.69 19.27
CA SER A 391 10.26 -33.41 19.33
C SER A 391 10.27 -34.66 18.44
N LEU A 392 11.45 -35.17 18.11
CA LEU A 392 11.56 -36.38 17.28
C LEU A 392 10.93 -37.61 17.96
N ASP A 393 11.02 -37.72 19.28
CA ASP A 393 10.44 -38.85 20.00
C ASP A 393 8.92 -38.72 20.15
N GLU A 394 8.38 -37.50 20.28
CA GLU A 394 6.93 -37.27 20.19
C GLU A 394 6.38 -37.60 18.80
N ARG A 395 7.09 -37.22 17.72
CA ARG A 395 6.71 -37.60 16.34
C ARG A 395 6.71 -39.11 16.16
N LYS A 396 7.76 -39.81 16.64
CA LYS A 396 7.83 -41.28 16.60
C LYS A 396 6.68 -41.90 17.38
N ASN A 397 6.38 -41.40 18.58
CA ASN A 397 5.30 -41.91 19.42
C ASN A 397 3.92 -41.72 18.78
N ILE A 398 3.67 -40.59 18.11
CA ILE A 398 2.42 -40.38 17.37
C ILE A 398 2.31 -41.35 16.18
N LEU A 399 3.39 -41.54 15.43
CA LEU A 399 3.41 -42.49 14.31
C LEU A 399 3.22 -43.94 14.79
N LEU A 400 3.84 -44.34 15.91
CA LEU A 400 3.65 -45.66 16.51
C LEU A 400 2.22 -45.86 17.00
N LYS A 401 1.65 -44.89 17.73
CA LYS A 401 0.27 -44.94 18.23
C LYS A 401 -0.77 -44.99 17.10
N LYS A 402 -0.51 -44.32 15.97
CA LYS A 402 -1.42 -44.24 14.83
C LYS A 402 -1.10 -45.22 13.69
N GLY A 403 -0.10 -46.10 13.85
CA GLY A 403 0.27 -47.12 12.87
C GLY A 403 0.89 -46.59 11.57
N GLY A 404 1.58 -45.44 11.63
CA GLY A 404 2.24 -44.79 10.50
C GLY A 404 3.69 -45.25 10.28
N CYS A 405 4.12 -45.28 9.02
CA CYS A 405 5.51 -45.62 8.68
C CYS A 405 6.48 -44.49 9.03
N LEU A 406 7.57 -44.77 9.76
CA LEU A 406 8.58 -43.76 10.16
C LEU A 406 9.42 -43.24 8.97
N LYS A 407 9.44 -43.95 7.84
CA LYS A 407 10.10 -43.48 6.60
C LYS A 407 9.23 -42.54 5.76
N CYS A 408 8.00 -42.96 5.42
CA CYS A 408 7.14 -42.25 4.47
C CYS A 408 5.93 -41.55 5.09
N LEU A 409 5.75 -41.61 6.41
CA LEU A 409 4.64 -40.99 7.14
C LEU A 409 3.24 -41.49 6.70
N GLY A 410 3.20 -42.61 5.96
CA GLY A 410 1.99 -43.17 5.38
C GLY A 410 1.10 -43.79 6.45
N ALA A 411 -0.15 -43.31 6.55
CA ALA A 411 -1.00 -43.53 7.71
C ALA A 411 -1.68 -44.91 7.83
N LYS A 412 -1.41 -45.90 6.95
CA LYS A 412 -2.06 -47.23 7.02
C LYS A 412 -1.58 -48.32 6.04
N LYS A 413 -0.28 -48.42 5.68
CA LYS A 413 0.13 -49.38 4.63
C LYS A 413 1.43 -50.18 4.79
N HIS A 414 2.23 -50.02 5.86
CA HIS A 414 3.41 -50.85 6.16
C HIS A 414 4.23 -50.24 7.31
N ILE A 415 5.18 -51.01 7.85
CA ILE A 415 6.25 -50.52 8.73
C ILE A 415 7.53 -50.20 7.93
N SER A 416 8.43 -49.41 8.51
CA SER A 416 9.65 -48.88 7.88
C SER A 416 10.53 -49.91 7.17
N GLN A 417 10.55 -51.16 7.63
CA GLN A 417 11.33 -52.25 7.02
C GLN A 417 10.76 -52.70 5.67
N PHE A 418 9.43 -52.67 5.51
CA PHE A 418 8.73 -53.06 4.28
C PHE A 418 8.28 -51.86 3.43
N CYS A 419 8.83 -50.68 3.73
CA CYS A 419 8.56 -49.44 3.00
C CYS A 419 9.24 -49.46 1.63
N LYS A 420 8.43 -49.50 0.56
CA LYS A 420 8.89 -49.41 -0.84
C LYS A 420 8.99 -47.96 -1.35
N ALA A 421 8.69 -46.96 -0.52
CA ALA A 421 8.73 -45.56 -0.93
C ALA A 421 10.19 -45.10 -1.08
N ASN A 422 10.52 -44.55 -2.25
CA ASN A 422 11.86 -44.03 -2.53
C ASN A 422 11.98 -42.59 -1.99
N ILE A 423 12.31 -42.48 -0.69
CA ILE A 423 12.41 -41.21 0.01
C ILE A 423 13.85 -41.01 0.47
N THR A 424 14.40 -39.86 0.11
CA THR A 424 15.75 -39.43 0.49
C THR A 424 15.65 -38.11 1.26
N CYS A 425 16.22 -38.09 2.47
CA CYS A 425 16.25 -36.89 3.29
C CYS A 425 17.20 -35.86 2.68
N CYS A 426 16.71 -34.64 2.43
CA CYS A 426 17.56 -33.54 1.93
C CYS A 426 18.61 -33.04 2.94
N HIS A 427 18.53 -33.45 4.22
CA HIS A 427 19.43 -32.98 5.27
C HIS A 427 20.55 -33.96 5.65
N CYS A 428 20.36 -35.26 5.43
CA CYS A 428 21.36 -36.28 5.78
C CYS A 428 21.50 -37.39 4.72
N SER A 429 20.79 -37.25 3.60
CA SER A 429 20.75 -38.24 2.50
C SER A 429 20.26 -39.65 2.90
N GLY A 430 19.76 -39.82 4.12
CA GLY A 430 19.20 -41.08 4.63
C GLY A 430 17.78 -41.40 4.11
N LYS A 431 17.35 -42.66 4.22
CA LYS A 431 16.06 -43.16 3.71
C LYS A 431 14.87 -42.87 4.64
N HIS A 432 14.57 -41.59 4.89
CA HIS A 432 13.44 -41.14 5.71
C HIS A 432 12.95 -39.74 5.29
N SER A 433 11.70 -39.41 5.65
CA SER A 433 11.13 -38.06 5.46
C SER A 433 11.92 -36.99 6.23
N PRO A 434 12.16 -35.79 5.68
CA PRO A 434 12.85 -34.69 6.36
C PRO A 434 12.30 -34.36 7.76
N LEU A 435 11.01 -34.60 8.01
CA LEU A 435 10.38 -34.43 9.32
C LEU A 435 10.91 -35.40 10.40
N MET A 436 11.50 -36.52 10.01
CA MET A 436 12.04 -37.54 10.94
C MET A 436 13.58 -37.47 11.05
N CYS A 437 14.21 -36.42 10.52
CA CYS A 437 15.67 -36.30 10.48
C CYS A 437 16.28 -35.80 11.80
N PHE A 438 17.27 -36.54 12.30
CA PHE A 438 17.99 -36.24 13.54
C PHE A 438 18.97 -35.05 13.45
N VAL A 439 19.61 -34.84 12.28
CA VAL A 439 20.64 -33.78 12.09
C VAL A 439 20.06 -32.38 12.29
N LYS A 440 18.84 -32.14 11.80
CA LYS A 440 18.12 -30.86 11.97
C LYS A 440 17.71 -30.60 13.42
N TYR A 441 17.54 -31.65 14.23
CA TYR A 441 17.12 -31.52 15.62
C TYR A 441 18.28 -31.16 16.54
N LYS A 442 19.47 -31.76 16.36
CA LYS A 442 20.68 -31.40 17.13
C LYS A 442 21.08 -29.93 17.00
N GLN A 443 20.83 -29.31 15.84
CA GLN A 443 21.06 -27.87 15.64
C GLN A 443 20.14 -26.99 16.51
N LYS A 444 18.95 -27.48 16.91
CA LYS A 444 18.02 -26.75 17.80
C LYS A 444 18.32 -26.94 19.30
N GLU A 445 19.03 -27.99 19.71
CA GLU A 445 19.37 -28.25 21.12
C GLU A 445 20.55 -27.38 21.60
N ASN A 446 21.51 -27.07 20.73
CA ASN A 446 22.65 -26.21 21.09
C ASN A 446 22.25 -24.76 21.43
N ASP A 447 21.09 -24.28 20.94
CA ASP A 447 20.59 -22.92 21.18
C ASP A 447 19.74 -22.79 22.47
N LYS A 448 19.61 -23.84 23.31
CA LYS A 448 18.67 -23.86 24.45
C LYS A 448 19.27 -24.14 25.83
N ASN A 449 20.59 -24.10 26.02
CA ASN A 449 21.18 -24.27 27.36
C ASN A 449 21.22 -22.98 28.19
N ILE A 450 20.06 -22.56 28.69
CA ILE A 450 19.92 -21.85 29.98
C ILE A 450 18.68 -22.43 30.67
N ASN A 451 18.88 -23.13 31.79
CA ASN A 451 17.82 -23.62 32.69
C ASN A 451 17.43 -22.48 33.66
N PRO A 452 16.16 -22.33 34.09
CA PRO A 452 15.57 -23.33 35.01
C PRO A 452 14.06 -23.60 34.87
N LYS A 453 13.71 -24.84 35.25
CA LYS A 453 12.54 -25.36 35.98
C LYS A 453 11.10 -24.93 35.61
N ALA A 454 10.29 -25.98 35.51
CA ALA A 454 8.86 -26.03 35.20
C ALA A 454 7.98 -25.06 35.99
N ASP A 455 7.08 -24.39 35.26
CA ASP A 455 5.66 -24.39 35.58
C ASP A 455 4.81 -24.15 34.32
N GLU A 456 3.62 -24.74 34.31
CA GLU A 456 2.69 -24.84 33.19
C GLU A 456 2.27 -23.48 32.58
N SER A 457 2.37 -23.29 31.26
CA SER A 457 1.53 -22.28 30.56
C SER A 457 1.41 -22.47 29.04
N ARG A 458 0.18 -22.17 28.58
CA ARG A 458 -0.37 -22.24 27.21
C ARG A 458 0.40 -21.36 26.21
N PRO A 459 0.34 -21.63 24.88
CA PRO A 459 1.01 -20.79 23.88
C PRO A 459 0.45 -19.37 23.90
N SER A 460 1.32 -18.38 24.10
CA SER A 460 0.99 -16.96 24.02
C SER A 460 0.71 -16.57 22.57
N GLU A 461 -0.51 -16.14 22.27
CA GLU A 461 -0.86 -15.49 20.99
C GLU A 461 -0.15 -14.13 20.91
N ASN A 462 0.81 -13.98 20.00
CA ASN A 462 1.43 -12.68 19.71
C ASN A 462 0.51 -11.87 18.79
N THR A 463 -0.38 -11.06 19.37
CA THR A 463 -1.17 -10.04 18.67
C THR A 463 -0.25 -8.88 18.28
N VAL A 464 0.23 -8.85 17.04
CA VAL A 464 1.06 -7.73 16.53
C VAL A 464 0.16 -6.78 15.72
N LEU A 465 0.14 -5.49 16.07
CA LEU A 465 -0.63 -4.46 15.37
C LEU A 465 0.09 -3.89 14.13
N THR A 466 1.38 -4.14 13.95
CA THR A 466 2.20 -3.54 12.88
C THR A 466 3.24 -4.49 12.28
N ASN A 467 3.47 -4.38 10.97
CA ASN A 467 4.65 -4.96 10.32
C ASN A 467 5.85 -4.05 10.64
N GLN A 468 6.77 -4.49 11.49
CA GLN A 468 8.01 -3.75 11.76
C GLN A 468 8.94 -3.87 10.54
N SER A 469 9.16 -2.78 9.81
CA SER A 469 10.20 -2.66 8.78
C SER A 469 11.49 -2.15 9.42
N THR A 470 12.63 -2.70 9.02
CA THR A 470 13.96 -2.34 9.56
C THR A 470 14.55 -1.06 8.98
N PHE A 471 13.81 -0.34 8.13
CA PHE A 471 14.33 0.75 7.29
C PHE A 471 13.66 2.11 7.52
N ASN A 472 12.62 2.22 8.35
CA ASN A 472 12.03 3.50 8.78
C ASN A 472 11.27 3.27 10.10
N GLU A 473 11.65 3.97 11.18
CA GLU A 473 10.92 3.92 12.46
C GLU A 473 9.59 4.70 12.31
N ILE A 474 8.49 3.97 12.10
CA ILE A 474 7.14 4.56 12.07
C ILE A 474 6.64 4.69 13.52
N TYR A 475 6.30 5.91 13.95
CA TYR A 475 5.74 6.15 15.28
C TYR A 475 4.20 6.08 15.29
N LEU A 476 3.67 5.25 16.17
CA LEU A 476 2.24 5.16 16.44
C LEU A 476 1.81 6.23 17.44
N GLN A 477 0.53 6.64 17.37
CA GLN A 477 -0.03 7.64 18.26
C GLN A 477 -0.25 7.04 19.66
N THR A 478 0.76 7.16 20.52
CA THR A 478 0.70 6.69 21.90
C THR A 478 0.69 7.85 22.90
N LEU A 479 0.04 7.63 24.05
CA LEU A 479 -0.08 8.60 25.14
C LEU A 479 -0.21 7.87 26.48
N VAL A 480 0.10 8.55 27.58
CA VAL A 480 -0.19 8.07 28.95
C VAL A 480 -1.33 8.90 29.53
N VAL A 481 -2.33 8.21 30.10
CA VAL A 481 -3.49 8.82 30.78
C VAL A 481 -3.66 8.27 32.18
N ARG A 482 -4.42 9.00 32.99
CA ARG A 482 -4.93 8.49 34.27
C ARG A 482 -6.27 7.81 34.02
N ILE A 483 -6.41 6.57 34.48
CA ILE A 483 -7.68 5.86 34.58
C ILE A 483 -8.16 5.91 36.03
N SER A 484 -9.43 6.25 36.23
CA SER A 484 -10.04 6.42 37.54
C SER A 484 -11.27 5.54 37.71
N ASN A 485 -11.42 4.91 38.87
CA ASN A 485 -12.65 4.20 39.24
C ASN A 485 -12.78 4.12 40.77
N LYS A 486 -13.91 4.58 41.32
CA LYS A 486 -14.26 4.46 42.76
C LYS A 486 -13.12 4.83 43.73
N GLY A 487 -12.38 5.89 43.42
CA GLY A 487 -11.26 6.38 44.25
C GLY A 487 -9.90 5.77 43.91
N LEU A 488 -9.82 4.71 43.10
CA LEU A 488 -8.57 4.22 42.52
C LEU A 488 -8.17 5.11 41.34
N ASN A 489 -6.88 5.48 41.29
CA ASN A 489 -6.32 6.33 40.26
C ASN A 489 -4.96 5.78 39.83
N HIS A 490 -4.88 5.27 38.61
CA HIS A 490 -3.65 4.70 38.06
C HIS A 490 -3.32 5.28 36.68
N PHE A 491 -2.08 5.14 36.24
CA PHE A 491 -1.65 5.58 34.92
C PHE A 491 -1.56 4.38 33.97
N VAL A 492 -2.04 4.54 32.75
CA VAL A 492 -2.00 3.49 31.73
C VAL A 492 -1.50 4.07 30.41
N ARG A 493 -0.70 3.26 29.71
CA ARG A 493 -0.22 3.59 28.37
C ARG A 493 -1.28 3.19 27.34
N VAL A 494 -1.59 4.13 26.46
CA VAL A 494 -2.69 4.08 25.50
C VAL A 494 -2.15 4.19 24.08
N ILE A 495 -2.78 3.48 23.16
CA ILE A 495 -2.61 3.69 21.72
C ILE A 495 -3.91 4.20 21.10
N ILE A 496 -3.80 5.16 20.18
CA ILE A 496 -4.89 5.57 19.31
C ILE A 496 -4.78 4.80 18.00
N ASP A 497 -5.81 4.02 17.68
CA ASP A 497 -5.87 3.24 16.45
C ASP A 497 -7.22 3.45 15.75
N SER A 498 -7.22 4.36 14.78
CA SER A 498 -8.38 4.62 13.92
C SER A 498 -8.74 3.47 12.95
N GLY A 499 -7.90 2.43 12.86
CA GLY A 499 -8.19 1.19 12.14
C GLY A 499 -9.06 0.22 12.95
N SER A 500 -9.03 0.31 14.27
CA SER A 500 -9.96 -0.41 15.14
C SER A 500 -11.30 0.30 15.19
N THR A 501 -12.39 -0.43 14.94
CA THR A 501 -13.75 0.13 15.01
C THR A 501 -14.22 0.40 16.44
N LYS A 502 -13.63 -0.30 17.42
CA LYS A 502 -14.01 -0.28 18.83
C LYS A 502 -12.80 -0.01 19.73
N SER A 503 -13.06 0.51 20.92
CA SER A 503 -12.06 0.72 21.97
C SER A 503 -11.95 -0.49 22.92
N TYR A 504 -10.73 -0.77 23.41
CA TYR A 504 -10.44 -1.93 24.24
C TYR A 504 -9.55 -1.60 25.43
N THR A 505 -9.71 -2.31 26.54
CA THR A 505 -8.84 -2.30 27.71
C THR A 505 -8.28 -3.69 27.98
N SER A 506 -7.06 -3.78 28.53
CA SER A 506 -6.52 -5.07 28.94
C SER A 506 -7.33 -5.62 30.10
N LYS A 507 -7.55 -6.95 30.13
CA LYS A 507 -8.27 -7.59 31.23
C LYS A 507 -7.59 -7.35 32.58
N PHE A 508 -6.26 -7.36 32.59
CA PHE A 508 -5.44 -6.94 33.74
C PHE A 508 -5.85 -5.57 34.29
N VAL A 509 -5.91 -4.53 33.45
CA VAL A 509 -6.32 -3.18 33.92
C VAL A 509 -7.78 -3.15 34.36
N ALA A 510 -8.68 -3.89 33.70
CA ALA A 510 -10.07 -3.96 34.13
C ALA A 510 -10.22 -4.56 35.53
N ASP A 511 -9.45 -5.60 35.83
CA ASP A 511 -9.45 -6.29 37.12
C ASP A 511 -8.76 -5.43 38.21
N GLU A 512 -7.58 -4.87 37.93
CA GLU A 512 -6.84 -3.98 38.86
C GLU A 512 -7.62 -2.70 39.21
N MET A 513 -8.33 -2.13 38.24
CA MET A 513 -9.18 -0.96 38.46
C MET A 513 -10.55 -1.32 39.06
N GLY A 514 -10.86 -2.61 39.25
CA GLY A 514 -12.16 -3.06 39.77
C GLY A 514 -13.35 -2.62 38.92
N LEU A 515 -13.19 -2.58 37.59
CA LEU A 515 -14.25 -2.19 36.67
C LEU A 515 -15.36 -3.26 36.65
N LYS A 516 -16.62 -2.84 36.82
CA LYS A 516 -17.76 -3.76 36.74
C LYS A 516 -18.21 -3.90 35.30
N SER A 517 -18.37 -5.14 34.83
CA SER A 517 -18.89 -5.43 33.49
C SER A 517 -20.35 -4.97 33.38
N ILE A 518 -20.66 -4.17 32.36
CA ILE A 518 -21.97 -3.62 32.05
C ILE A 518 -22.71 -4.52 31.03
N GLY A 519 -21.97 -5.38 30.33
CA GLY A 519 -22.53 -6.33 29.38
C GLY A 519 -21.47 -7.18 28.71
N LYS A 520 -21.90 -8.08 27.83
CA LYS A 520 -21.03 -8.88 26.97
C LYS A 520 -21.41 -8.66 25.52
N GLU A 521 -20.42 -8.54 24.66
CA GLU A 521 -20.59 -8.39 23.22
C GLU A 521 -19.73 -9.43 22.48
N THR A 522 -20.27 -9.96 21.39
CA THR A 522 -19.54 -10.89 20.53
C THR A 522 -18.99 -10.11 19.36
N VAL A 523 -17.66 -10.10 19.19
CA VAL A 523 -16.98 -9.32 18.17
C VAL A 523 -16.13 -10.22 17.29
N THR A 524 -16.32 -10.11 15.98
CA THR A 524 -15.48 -10.75 14.98
C THR A 524 -14.32 -9.82 14.60
N HIS A 525 -13.10 -10.27 14.86
CA HIS A 525 -11.87 -9.54 14.55
C HIS A 525 -11.39 -9.95 13.17
N GLY A 526 -11.42 -9.03 12.20
CA GLY A 526 -10.75 -9.20 10.92
C GLY A 526 -9.26 -8.89 11.07
N LEU A 527 -8.41 -9.89 10.89
CA LEU A 527 -6.96 -9.79 10.98
C LEU A 527 -6.33 -9.73 9.59
N PHE A 528 -5.09 -9.24 9.50
CA PHE A 528 -4.32 -9.21 8.26
C PHE A 528 -4.28 -10.60 7.61
N GLY A 529 -4.52 -10.65 6.29
CA GLY A 529 -4.62 -11.89 5.53
C GLY A 529 -6.04 -12.47 5.42
N GLY A 530 -7.07 -11.76 5.89
CA GLY A 530 -8.47 -12.20 5.76
C GLY A 530 -8.88 -13.25 6.80
N LEU A 531 -8.11 -13.38 7.88
CA LEU A 531 -8.41 -14.25 9.00
C LEU A 531 -9.49 -13.58 9.87
N GLU A 532 -10.54 -14.31 10.21
CA GLU A 532 -11.58 -13.84 11.13
C GLU A 532 -11.53 -14.61 12.44
N LYS A 533 -11.51 -13.89 13.57
CA LYS A 533 -11.58 -14.49 14.90
C LYS A 533 -12.73 -13.89 15.69
N THR A 534 -13.76 -14.67 15.94
CA THR A 534 -14.87 -14.29 16.81
C THR A 534 -14.52 -14.54 18.28
N GLY A 535 -14.78 -13.58 19.14
CA GLY A 535 -14.57 -13.67 20.58
C GLY A 535 -15.63 -12.94 21.37
N TYR A 536 -15.86 -13.40 22.60
CA TYR A 536 -16.70 -12.72 23.57
C TYR A 536 -15.86 -11.73 24.37
N HIS A 537 -16.40 -10.53 24.55
CA HIS A 537 -15.76 -9.45 25.27
C HIS A 537 -16.72 -8.86 26.29
N ASN A 538 -16.25 -8.65 27.52
CA ASN A 538 -16.97 -7.88 28.53
C ASN A 538 -16.82 -6.39 28.22
N ARG A 539 -17.88 -5.63 28.46
CA ARG A 539 -17.91 -4.17 28.28
C ARG A 539 -17.85 -3.47 29.61
N TYR A 540 -17.09 -2.38 29.69
CA TYR A 540 -16.86 -1.59 30.88
C TYR A 540 -16.96 -0.11 30.57
N ASN A 541 -17.36 0.69 31.55
CA ASN A 541 -17.14 2.14 31.51
C ASN A 541 -15.83 2.45 32.21
N ALA A 542 -14.98 3.24 31.55
CA ALA A 542 -13.73 3.73 32.10
C ALA A 542 -13.73 5.26 32.05
N GLN A 543 -13.34 5.89 33.16
CA GLN A 543 -13.09 7.32 33.22
C GLN A 543 -11.60 7.57 33.00
N LEU A 544 -11.29 8.42 32.02
CA LEU A 544 -9.93 8.80 31.67
C LEU A 544 -9.74 10.29 31.87
N SER A 545 -8.62 10.67 32.47
CA SER A 545 -8.17 12.06 32.54
C SER A 545 -6.77 12.22 31.96
N SER A 546 -6.51 13.42 31.43
CA SER A 546 -5.16 13.79 31.03
C SER A 546 -4.23 13.96 32.24
N LEU A 547 -2.91 14.03 31.99
CA LEU A 547 -1.94 14.28 33.05
C LEU A 547 -1.99 15.72 33.58
N ASP A 548 -2.19 16.69 32.68
CA ASP A 548 -1.96 18.12 32.95
C ASP A 548 -3.27 18.93 33.03
N THR A 549 -4.29 18.51 32.27
CA THR A 549 -5.60 19.17 32.21
C THR A 549 -6.64 18.34 32.99
N LYS A 550 -7.51 18.99 33.76
CA LYS A 550 -8.65 18.35 34.44
C LYS A 550 -9.75 17.86 33.46
N ASN A 551 -9.39 17.64 32.19
CA ASN A 551 -10.28 17.11 31.20
C ASN A 551 -10.48 15.62 31.47
N GLU A 552 -11.71 15.28 31.83
CA GLU A 552 -12.18 13.93 32.06
C GLU A 552 -13.12 13.51 30.94
N ILE A 553 -12.96 12.29 30.47
CA ILE A 553 -13.87 11.65 29.52
C ILE A 553 -14.30 10.30 30.08
N GLU A 554 -15.56 9.96 29.87
CA GLU A 554 -16.06 8.60 30.10
C GLU A 554 -16.16 7.88 28.75
N ILE A 555 -15.62 6.67 28.69
CA ILE A 555 -15.63 5.85 27.49
C ILE A 555 -16.11 4.42 27.80
N GLU A 556 -16.74 3.80 26.82
CA GLU A 556 -17.06 2.37 26.84
C GLU A 556 -15.92 1.59 26.18
N VAL A 557 -15.41 0.55 26.86
CA VAL A 557 -14.29 -0.27 26.39
C VAL A 557 -14.58 -1.76 26.56
N MET A 558 -14.03 -2.57 25.66
CA MET A 558 -14.11 -4.03 25.71
C MET A 558 -12.84 -4.65 26.28
N ASP A 559 -12.92 -5.72 27.08
CA ASP A 559 -11.71 -6.39 27.58
C ASP A 559 -10.96 -7.15 26.48
N LYS A 560 -9.64 -7.21 26.57
CA LYS A 560 -8.81 -8.14 25.79
C LYS A 560 -7.68 -8.63 26.68
N LYS A 561 -7.27 -9.89 26.55
CA LYS A 561 -6.14 -10.41 27.35
C LYS A 561 -4.86 -9.61 27.09
N LYS A 562 -4.52 -9.39 25.82
CA LYS A 562 -3.38 -8.59 25.38
C LYS A 562 -3.82 -7.70 24.23
N ILE A 563 -3.62 -6.39 24.37
CA ILE A 563 -3.98 -5.40 23.34
C ILE A 563 -3.08 -5.57 22.12
N CYS A 564 -1.77 -5.49 22.34
CA CYS A 564 -0.76 -5.67 21.28
C CYS A 564 0.62 -6.03 21.83
N ALA A 565 1.54 -6.33 20.92
CA ALA A 565 2.97 -6.35 21.21
C ALA A 565 3.49 -4.96 21.62
N THR A 566 4.66 -4.92 22.26
CA THR A 566 5.25 -3.70 22.79
C THR A 566 5.53 -2.67 21.68
N VAL A 567 5.02 -1.45 21.85
CA VAL A 567 5.21 -0.34 20.90
C VAL A 567 6.39 0.51 21.35
N PRO A 568 7.39 0.81 20.50
CA PRO A 568 8.51 1.66 20.89
C PRO A 568 8.05 3.08 21.24
N LYS A 569 8.78 3.73 22.15
CA LYS A 569 8.59 5.16 22.44
C LYS A 569 9.43 5.98 21.46
N ILE A 570 8.98 7.19 21.16
CA ILE A 570 9.79 8.13 20.37
C ILE A 570 11.07 8.47 21.14
N ASN A 571 12.21 8.30 20.48
CA ASN A 571 13.55 8.51 21.03
C ASN A 571 14.39 9.50 20.21
N ASN A 572 13.83 10.10 19.16
CA ASN A 572 14.51 11.06 18.31
C ASN A 572 14.77 12.39 19.05
N ALA A 573 16.03 12.64 19.40
CA ALA A 573 16.45 13.81 20.19
C ALA A 573 16.13 15.15 19.50
N TYR A 574 16.23 15.22 18.17
CA TYR A 574 15.95 16.43 17.39
C TYR A 574 14.45 16.77 17.44
N CYS A 575 13.58 15.81 17.15
CA CYS A 575 12.13 16.02 17.22
C CYS A 575 11.69 16.37 18.66
N LEU A 576 12.30 15.76 19.70
CA LEU A 576 12.02 16.08 21.11
C LEU A 576 12.50 17.47 21.53
N LYS A 577 13.50 18.05 20.85
CA LYS A 577 13.95 19.43 21.07
C LYS A 577 12.95 20.40 20.45
N GLU A 578 12.57 20.19 19.19
CA GLU A 578 11.60 21.02 18.47
C GLU A 578 10.22 21.04 19.18
N LEU A 579 9.76 19.89 19.67
CA LEU A 579 8.52 19.81 20.47
C LEU A 579 8.60 20.65 21.75
N ARG A 580 9.76 20.66 22.42
CA ARG A 580 9.99 21.49 23.62
C ARG A 580 9.97 22.98 23.30
N GLU A 581 10.59 23.38 22.21
CA GLU A 581 10.59 24.78 21.73
C GLU A 581 9.17 25.25 21.41
N LYS A 582 8.35 24.37 20.82
CA LYS A 582 6.91 24.61 20.57
C LYS A 582 6.02 24.47 21.81
N LYS A 583 6.57 24.21 22.99
CA LYS A 583 5.84 23.96 24.26
C LYS A 583 4.85 22.79 24.18
N ILE A 584 5.16 21.77 23.37
CA ILE A 584 4.38 20.55 23.20
C ILE A 584 5.02 19.44 24.03
N PHE A 585 4.26 18.85 24.96
CA PHE A 585 4.71 17.77 25.82
C PHE A 585 3.97 16.48 25.50
N LEU A 586 4.74 15.43 25.17
CA LEU A 586 4.21 14.09 24.91
C LEU A 586 4.20 13.28 26.20
N SER A 587 3.01 12.94 26.70
CA SER A 587 2.87 12.21 27.97
C SER A 587 3.58 10.86 27.98
N ASP A 588 3.63 10.15 26.85
CA ASP A 588 4.32 8.86 26.75
C ASP A 588 5.86 8.97 26.84
N VAL A 589 6.41 10.17 26.63
CA VAL A 589 7.86 10.44 26.71
C VAL A 589 8.23 11.06 28.06
N SER A 590 7.47 12.08 28.47
CA SER A 590 7.77 12.83 29.70
C SER A 590 7.41 12.06 30.97
N PHE A 591 6.48 11.10 30.90
CA PHE A 591 6.04 10.34 32.06
C PHE A 591 6.96 9.14 32.36
N LYS A 592 7.31 8.97 33.65
CA LYS A 592 8.13 7.84 34.11
C LYS A 592 7.36 6.53 33.95
N SER A 593 7.79 5.68 33.03
CA SER A 593 7.08 4.45 32.67
C SER A 593 6.81 3.53 33.87
N GLY A 594 7.70 3.49 34.87
CA GLY A 594 7.53 2.69 36.10
C GLY A 594 6.38 3.13 37.03
N LYS A 595 5.70 4.24 36.74
CA LYS A 595 4.47 4.66 37.44
C LYS A 595 3.18 4.20 36.74
N CYS A 596 3.27 3.62 35.54
CA CYS A 596 2.12 3.05 34.85
C CYS A 596 1.80 1.66 35.41
N LEU A 597 0.55 1.22 35.29
CA LEU A 597 0.20 -0.18 35.45
C LEU A 597 0.83 -0.99 34.31
N TYR A 598 1.48 -2.09 34.67
CA TYR A 598 2.05 -3.05 33.73
C TYR A 598 1.94 -4.46 34.30
N GLU A 599 1.84 -5.45 33.40
CA GLU A 599 1.82 -6.87 33.77
C GLU A 599 3.22 -7.49 33.64
N GLU A 600 3.75 -7.59 32.41
CA GLU A 600 5.07 -8.18 32.14
C GLU A 600 6.14 -7.14 31.79
N ASN A 601 5.75 -6.10 31.04
CA ASN A 601 6.66 -5.10 30.49
C ASN A 601 6.07 -3.71 30.65
N VAL A 602 6.88 -2.81 31.17
CA VAL A 602 6.54 -1.41 31.46
C VAL A 602 6.10 -0.62 30.21
N ASN A 603 6.48 -1.07 29.02
CA ASN A 603 6.08 -0.47 27.75
C ASN A 603 4.84 -1.12 27.12
N ASN A 604 4.15 -2.04 27.81
CA ASN A 604 2.94 -2.64 27.29
C ASN A 604 1.82 -1.60 27.13
N ILE A 605 1.07 -1.72 26.03
CA ILE A 605 -0.15 -0.95 25.83
C ILE A 605 -1.29 -1.69 26.50
N HIS A 606 -1.98 -1.00 27.40
CA HIS A 606 -3.10 -1.57 28.15
C HIS A 606 -4.46 -0.99 27.75
N LEU A 607 -4.47 0.04 26.91
CA LEU A 607 -5.70 0.65 26.40
C LEU A 607 -5.55 1.00 24.91
N LEU A 608 -6.56 0.66 24.12
CA LEU A 608 -6.68 1.03 22.71
C LEU A 608 -7.91 1.91 22.53
N LEU A 609 -7.74 3.10 21.96
CA LEU A 609 -8.82 3.98 21.56
C LEU A 609 -9.08 3.83 20.06
N GLY A 610 -10.23 3.22 19.74
CA GLY A 610 -10.68 2.98 18.39
C GLY A 610 -11.33 4.21 17.74
N ALA A 611 -11.82 4.05 16.51
CA ALA A 611 -12.51 5.08 15.75
C ALA A 611 -13.79 5.60 16.44
N ASP A 612 -14.41 4.79 17.30
CA ASP A 612 -15.58 5.14 18.13
C ASP A 612 -15.31 6.24 19.15
N VAL A 613 -14.06 6.37 19.61
CA VAL A 613 -13.61 7.38 20.58
C VAL A 613 -12.66 8.40 19.93
N ALA A 614 -11.67 7.94 19.16
CA ALA A 614 -10.57 8.77 18.65
C ALA A 614 -11.03 10.02 17.90
N GLY A 615 -12.10 9.91 17.09
CA GLY A 615 -12.67 11.05 16.37
C GLY A 615 -13.32 12.10 17.28
N LYS A 616 -13.89 11.70 18.42
CA LYS A 616 -14.57 12.59 19.37
C LYS A 616 -13.59 13.38 20.22
N ILE A 617 -12.43 12.78 20.53
CA ILE A 617 -11.41 13.37 21.40
C ILE A 617 -10.35 14.15 20.63
N LEU A 618 -10.43 14.22 19.30
CA LEU A 618 -9.52 15.00 18.48
C LEU A 618 -9.89 16.49 18.55
N THR A 619 -8.96 17.35 18.95
CA THR A 619 -9.23 18.79 19.11
C THR A 619 -9.09 19.59 17.82
N GLY A 620 -8.45 19.00 16.80
CA GLY A 620 -8.17 19.66 15.51
C GLY A 620 -6.86 20.46 15.47
N LYS A 621 -6.17 20.65 16.59
CA LYS A 621 -4.83 21.28 16.60
C LYS A 621 -3.77 20.29 16.12
N ILE A 622 -3.05 20.71 15.09
CA ILE A 622 -2.04 19.92 14.37
C ILE A 622 -0.81 20.80 14.20
N GLU A 623 0.37 20.26 14.53
CA GLU A 623 1.66 20.93 14.43
C GLU A 623 2.61 20.06 13.62
N GLN A 624 3.09 20.58 12.50
CA GLN A 624 4.05 19.88 11.65
C GLN A 624 5.47 20.16 12.14
N LEU A 625 6.25 19.10 12.30
CA LEU A 625 7.66 19.16 12.70
C LEU A 625 8.56 19.14 11.47
N SER A 626 9.70 19.81 11.56
CA SER A 626 10.72 19.84 10.50
C SER A 626 11.26 18.45 10.15
N CYS A 627 11.23 17.52 11.11
CA CYS A 627 11.63 16.13 10.91
C CYS A 627 10.61 15.25 10.14
N GLY A 628 9.53 15.83 9.59
CA GLY A 628 8.51 15.11 8.82
C GLY A 628 7.46 14.39 9.68
N LEU A 629 7.53 14.53 11.00
CA LEU A 629 6.50 14.08 11.94
C LEU A 629 5.43 15.15 12.13
N VAL A 630 4.26 14.73 12.60
CA VAL A 630 3.13 15.62 12.88
C VAL A 630 2.63 15.35 14.30
N ALA A 631 2.64 16.39 15.12
CA ALA A 631 2.03 16.38 16.44
C ALA A 631 0.53 16.70 16.33
N MET A 632 -0.29 15.91 17.01
CA MET A 632 -1.75 16.05 17.02
C MET A 632 -2.26 16.13 18.46
N GLN A 633 -3.08 17.14 18.75
CA GLN A 633 -3.66 17.31 20.07
C GLN A 633 -5.01 16.61 20.20
N PHE A 634 -5.09 15.74 21.20
CA PHE A 634 -6.33 15.16 21.69
C PHE A 634 -6.70 15.79 23.04
N ILE A 635 -7.97 15.65 23.45
CA ILE A 635 -8.46 16.11 24.76
C ILE A 635 -7.59 15.54 25.91
N LEU A 636 -7.08 14.32 25.72
CA LEU A 636 -6.24 13.59 26.66
C LEU A 636 -4.74 13.94 26.61
N GLY A 637 -4.29 14.69 25.60
CA GLY A 637 -2.88 15.07 25.44
C GLY A 637 -2.39 15.07 23.99
N TRP A 638 -1.12 15.37 23.81
CA TRP A 638 -0.47 15.39 22.50
C TRP A 638 0.08 14.01 22.13
N THR A 639 -0.05 13.67 20.85
CA THR A 639 0.54 12.47 20.22
C THR A 639 1.35 12.88 18.99
N VAL A 640 2.19 11.99 18.48
CA VAL A 640 2.93 12.19 17.23
C VAL A 640 2.67 11.03 16.27
N THR A 641 2.64 11.32 14.98
CA THR A 641 2.56 10.32 13.90
C THR A 641 3.29 10.82 12.65
N ASP A 642 3.55 9.94 11.68
CA ASP A 642 4.21 10.30 10.43
C ASP A 642 3.30 11.11 9.48
N SER A 643 3.86 12.18 8.89
CA SER A 643 3.19 13.03 7.89
C SER A 643 2.67 12.25 6.67
N ILE A 644 3.32 11.14 6.33
CA ILE A 644 2.96 10.29 5.17
C ILE A 644 1.57 9.65 5.36
N SER A 645 1.21 9.27 6.59
CA SER A 645 -0.07 8.62 6.90
C SER A 645 -1.23 9.61 6.94
N LEU A 646 -1.00 10.81 7.47
CA LEU A 646 -1.98 11.89 7.50
C LEU A 646 -2.27 12.46 6.11
N ASN A 647 -1.24 12.68 5.30
CA ASN A 647 -1.42 13.15 3.92
C ASN A 647 -2.21 12.15 3.07
N LYS A 648 -2.01 10.84 3.26
CA LYS A 648 -2.82 9.81 2.58
C LYS A 648 -4.28 9.86 2.98
N ARG A 649 -4.60 9.97 4.27
CA ARG A 649 -5.99 9.98 4.76
C ARG A 649 -6.71 11.31 4.47
N TYR A 650 -6.00 12.43 4.51
CA TYR A 650 -6.50 13.73 4.07
C TYR A 650 -6.83 13.71 2.58
N LYS A 651 -5.89 13.27 1.72
CA LYS A 651 -6.13 13.11 0.27
C LYS A 651 -7.27 12.13 -0.04
N TYR A 652 -7.40 11.05 0.74
CA TYR A 652 -8.50 10.09 0.59
C TYR A 652 -9.86 10.71 0.94
N ARG A 653 -9.96 11.47 2.05
CA ARG A 653 -11.20 12.16 2.43
C ARG A 653 -11.62 13.20 1.40
N GLN A 654 -10.66 13.98 0.88
CA GLN A 654 -10.94 14.93 -0.20
C GLN A 654 -11.43 14.23 -1.45
N ARG A 655 -10.82 13.09 -1.81
CA ARG A 655 -11.26 12.28 -2.95
C ARG A 655 -12.68 11.73 -2.75
N ILE A 656 -13.02 11.18 -1.57
CA ILE A 656 -14.38 10.69 -1.30
C ILE A 656 -15.40 11.83 -1.41
N ARG A 657 -15.09 13.00 -0.84
CA ARG A 657 -15.99 14.16 -0.92
C ARG A 657 -16.21 14.58 -2.37
N TYR A 658 -15.13 14.71 -3.14
CA TYR A 658 -15.20 15.02 -4.56
C TYR A 658 -15.99 13.97 -5.36
N ASP A 659 -15.72 12.68 -5.12
CA ASP A 659 -16.42 11.58 -5.79
C ASP A 659 -17.91 11.57 -5.43
N LEU A 660 -18.27 11.87 -4.18
CA LEU A 660 -19.65 11.97 -3.75
C LEU A 660 -20.36 13.17 -4.38
N GLU A 661 -19.74 14.35 -4.39
CA GLU A 661 -20.27 15.54 -5.06
C GLU A 661 -20.46 15.30 -6.56
N LYS A 662 -19.47 14.67 -7.21
CA LYS A 662 -19.51 14.32 -8.63
C LYS A 662 -20.60 13.29 -8.95
N ARG A 663 -20.68 12.20 -8.18
CA ARG A 663 -21.71 11.17 -8.36
C ARG A 663 -23.10 11.70 -8.04
N PHE A 664 -23.27 12.52 -7.02
CA PHE A 664 -24.54 13.18 -6.74
C PHE A 664 -24.98 14.07 -7.91
N ARG A 665 -24.06 14.83 -8.51
CA ARG A 665 -24.37 15.70 -9.65
C ARG A 665 -24.64 14.94 -10.94
N ILE A 666 -23.89 13.87 -11.22
CA ILE A 666 -24.02 13.12 -12.48
C ILE A 666 -25.14 12.08 -12.38
N GLU A 667 -25.12 11.27 -11.34
CA GLU A 667 -26.04 10.14 -11.19
C GLU A 667 -27.37 10.65 -10.66
N TYR A 668 -27.42 11.23 -9.45
CA TYR A 668 -28.70 11.58 -8.82
C TYR A 668 -29.45 12.70 -9.57
N LEU A 669 -28.78 13.84 -9.84
CA LEU A 669 -29.42 14.93 -10.61
C LEU A 669 -29.64 14.56 -12.08
N GLY A 670 -28.77 13.74 -12.68
CA GLY A 670 -28.97 13.23 -14.04
C GLY A 670 -30.18 12.29 -14.15
N TYR A 671 -30.37 11.40 -13.17
CA TYR A 671 -31.51 10.48 -13.10
C TYR A 671 -32.83 11.23 -12.88
N LEU A 672 -32.84 12.27 -12.05
CA LEU A 672 -34.00 13.16 -11.88
C LEU A 672 -34.37 13.87 -13.20
N ARG A 673 -33.37 14.25 -14.01
CA ARG A 673 -33.58 14.91 -15.31
C ARG A 673 -34.06 13.93 -16.40
N GLN A 674 -33.60 12.68 -16.39
CA GLN A 674 -34.10 11.62 -17.29
C GLN A 674 -35.50 11.16 -16.90
N SER A 675 -35.78 10.97 -15.61
CA SER A 675 -37.11 10.61 -15.11
C SER A 675 -38.16 11.69 -15.42
N SER A 676 -37.76 12.97 -15.48
CA SER A 676 -38.60 14.09 -15.92
C SER A 676 -38.91 14.09 -17.42
N LYS A 677 -38.04 13.50 -18.26
CA LYS A 677 -38.27 13.42 -19.72
C LYS A 677 -39.19 12.27 -20.12
N HIS A 678 -39.17 11.17 -19.37
CA HIS A 678 -40.01 9.98 -19.63
C HIS A 678 -41.45 10.09 -19.12
N LYS A 679 -41.82 11.19 -18.44
CA LYS A 679 -43.15 11.41 -17.86
C LYS A 679 -43.99 12.48 -18.57
N LYS A 680 -43.64 12.79 -19.83
CA LYS A 680 -44.40 13.74 -20.65
C LYS A 680 -45.59 13.12 -21.38
N GLU A 681 -45.75 11.80 -21.32
CA GLU A 681 -46.90 11.11 -21.88
C GLU A 681 -47.90 10.82 -20.75
N ASN A 682 -49.05 11.50 -20.81
CA ASN A 682 -50.29 11.21 -20.07
C ASN A 682 -50.38 11.54 -18.57
N SER A 683 -50.20 12.81 -18.18
CA SER A 683 -50.92 13.34 -17.02
C SER A 683 -51.98 14.31 -17.51
N GLN A 684 -53.22 13.83 -17.67
CA GLN A 684 -54.36 14.63 -18.11
C GLN A 684 -54.71 15.62 -16.99
N VAL A 685 -54.47 16.92 -17.22
CA VAL A 685 -54.67 17.99 -16.22
C VAL A 685 -56.15 18.07 -15.85
N GLN A 686 -56.45 18.08 -14.54
CA GLN A 686 -57.82 18.17 -14.03
C GLN A 686 -58.07 19.49 -13.28
N VAL A 687 -59.35 19.86 -13.16
CA VAL A 687 -59.77 20.97 -12.31
C VAL A 687 -59.51 20.59 -10.85
N GLY A 688 -58.75 21.42 -10.12
CA GLY A 688 -58.36 21.19 -8.73
C GLY A 688 -56.86 20.93 -8.53
N ASP A 689 -56.15 20.54 -9.59
CA ASP A 689 -54.72 20.23 -9.53
C ASP A 689 -53.85 21.46 -9.24
N ILE A 690 -52.71 21.25 -8.57
CA ILE A 690 -51.77 22.31 -8.18
C ILE A 690 -50.49 22.23 -9.01
N PHE A 691 -50.12 23.35 -9.62
CA PHE A 691 -48.97 23.49 -10.49
C PHE A 691 -48.10 24.69 -10.09
N PHE A 692 -46.82 24.63 -10.43
CA PHE A 692 -45.99 25.83 -10.56
C PHE A 692 -46.28 26.51 -11.90
N VAL A 693 -46.43 27.83 -11.89
CA VAL A 693 -46.52 28.62 -13.12
C VAL A 693 -45.12 29.09 -13.49
N SER A 694 -44.58 28.60 -14.61
CA SER A 694 -43.25 28.99 -15.06
C SER A 694 -43.16 30.49 -15.33
N SER A 695 -42.16 31.15 -14.75
CA SER A 695 -41.85 32.56 -15.01
C SER A 695 -40.41 32.69 -15.46
N ASP A 696 -40.20 33.38 -16.57
CA ASP A 696 -38.87 33.59 -17.14
C ASP A 696 -38.00 34.52 -16.27
N ASN A 697 -38.63 35.31 -15.38
CA ASN A 697 -37.96 36.32 -14.56
C ASN A 697 -37.62 35.84 -13.15
N HIS A 698 -37.96 34.61 -12.79
CA HIS A 698 -37.75 34.06 -11.45
C HIS A 698 -37.08 32.69 -11.51
N LYS A 699 -36.25 32.38 -10.50
CA LYS A 699 -35.70 31.03 -10.34
C LYS A 699 -36.83 30.05 -10.08
N LYS A 700 -36.67 28.80 -10.50
CA LYS A 700 -37.72 27.75 -10.40
C LYS A 700 -38.27 27.54 -8.99
N ILE A 701 -37.45 27.75 -7.95
CA ILE A 701 -37.86 27.66 -6.55
C ILE A 701 -38.83 28.79 -6.13
N ASP A 702 -38.78 29.91 -6.84
CA ASP A 702 -39.60 31.11 -6.60
C ASP A 702 -40.80 31.18 -7.55
N TRP A 703 -41.05 30.15 -8.35
CA TRP A 703 -42.21 30.12 -9.23
C TRP A 703 -43.50 30.07 -8.42
N PRO A 704 -44.50 30.90 -8.77
CA PRO A 704 -45.73 30.97 -8.01
C PRO A 704 -46.58 29.71 -8.21
N LEU A 705 -47.19 29.26 -7.12
CA LEU A 705 -48.14 28.17 -7.12
C LEU A 705 -49.51 28.64 -7.64
N ALA A 706 -50.16 27.79 -8.42
CA ALA A 706 -51.50 28.01 -8.90
C ALA A 706 -52.33 26.73 -8.89
N ARG A 707 -53.63 26.87 -8.63
CA ARG A 707 -54.61 25.78 -8.73
C ARG A 707 -55.43 25.92 -9.99
N VAL A 708 -55.61 24.86 -10.76
CA VAL A 708 -56.48 24.86 -11.95
C VAL A 708 -57.94 24.95 -11.50
N ILE A 709 -58.69 25.93 -12.02
CA ILE A 709 -60.12 26.13 -11.71
C ILE A 709 -60.99 25.71 -12.91
N GLN A 710 -60.47 25.86 -14.12
CA GLN A 710 -61.23 25.59 -15.34
C GLN A 710 -60.30 25.20 -16.49
N LEU A 711 -60.75 24.27 -17.32
CA LEU A 711 -60.05 23.81 -18.53
C LEU A 711 -60.80 24.31 -19.76
N PHE A 712 -60.07 24.73 -20.80
CA PHE A 712 -60.64 25.10 -22.09
C PHE A 712 -60.16 24.11 -23.17
N PRO A 713 -60.96 23.07 -23.47
CA PRO A 713 -60.62 22.12 -24.53
C PRO A 713 -60.78 22.76 -25.91
N SER A 714 -59.91 22.40 -26.84
CA SER A 714 -59.99 22.77 -28.25
C SER A 714 -60.99 21.88 -29.00
N LYS A 715 -61.24 22.19 -30.29
CA LYS A 715 -62.12 21.40 -31.16
C LYS A 715 -61.68 19.94 -31.31
N ASP A 716 -60.39 19.69 -31.13
CA ASP A 716 -59.78 18.35 -31.20
C ASP A 716 -59.83 17.59 -29.85
N GLY A 717 -60.43 18.17 -28.80
CA GLY A 717 -60.53 17.57 -27.46
C GLY A 717 -59.35 17.90 -26.52
N ASP A 718 -58.24 18.41 -27.04
CA ASP A 718 -57.05 18.74 -26.25
C ASP A 718 -57.19 20.06 -25.47
N VAL A 719 -56.77 20.06 -24.21
CA VAL A 719 -56.73 21.27 -23.38
C VAL A 719 -55.42 22.02 -23.63
N ARG A 720 -55.50 23.20 -24.24
CA ARG A 720 -54.32 24.06 -24.52
C ARG A 720 -54.26 25.29 -23.59
N LEU A 721 -55.41 25.70 -23.04
CA LEU A 721 -55.53 26.86 -22.14
C LEU A 721 -56.29 26.49 -20.87
N THR A 722 -55.84 27.02 -19.74
CA THR A 722 -56.45 26.79 -18.42
C THR A 722 -56.66 28.10 -17.67
N LYS A 723 -57.70 28.16 -16.83
CA LYS A 723 -57.87 29.22 -15.83
C LYS A 723 -57.31 28.74 -14.51
N VAL A 724 -56.38 29.49 -13.93
CA VAL A 724 -55.71 29.13 -12.69
C VAL A 724 -55.92 30.20 -11.61
N LYS A 725 -56.08 29.77 -10.35
CA LYS A 725 -56.11 30.62 -9.16
C LYS A 725 -54.72 30.75 -8.59
N MET A 726 -54.21 31.96 -8.53
CA MET A 726 -52.96 32.30 -7.85
C MET A 726 -53.30 33.11 -6.58
N LYS A 727 -52.31 33.33 -5.72
CA LYS A 727 -52.48 34.16 -4.50
C LYS A 727 -53.07 35.54 -4.80
N ASN A 728 -52.75 36.10 -5.96
CA ASN A 728 -53.06 37.48 -6.34
C ASN A 728 -54.26 37.61 -7.30
N GLY A 729 -55.00 36.52 -7.56
CA GLY A 729 -56.16 36.54 -8.45
C GLY A 729 -56.24 35.35 -9.40
N GLU A 730 -57.20 35.39 -10.31
CA GLU A 730 -57.42 34.35 -11.32
C GLU A 730 -56.86 34.78 -12.68
N PHE A 731 -56.13 33.89 -13.33
CA PHE A 731 -55.44 34.19 -14.59
C PHE A 731 -55.63 33.06 -15.60
N LEU A 732 -55.66 33.42 -16.88
CA LEU A 732 -55.56 32.45 -17.98
C LEU A 732 -54.10 32.14 -18.26
N ARG A 733 -53.75 30.85 -18.30
CA ARG A 733 -52.38 30.38 -18.57
C ARG A 733 -52.39 29.20 -19.56
N PRO A 734 -51.50 29.24 -20.58
CA PRO A 734 -51.26 28.08 -21.43
C PRO A 734 -50.78 26.89 -20.60
N ILE A 735 -51.18 25.68 -21.00
CA ILE A 735 -50.85 24.46 -20.26
C ILE A 735 -49.33 24.19 -20.23
N ASP A 736 -48.60 24.60 -21.26
CA ASP A 736 -47.14 24.47 -21.36
C ASP A 736 -46.39 25.29 -20.31
N ARG A 737 -47.04 26.29 -19.71
CA ARG A 737 -46.48 27.10 -18.61
C ARG A 737 -46.83 26.56 -17.22
N LEU A 738 -47.53 25.43 -17.14
CA LEU A 738 -47.88 24.78 -15.87
C LEU A 738 -47.01 23.54 -15.66
N ILE A 739 -46.33 23.49 -14.52
CA ILE A 739 -45.41 22.40 -14.16
C ILE A 739 -45.94 21.68 -12.91
N PRO A 740 -46.29 20.39 -13.00
CA PRO A 740 -46.96 19.68 -11.91
C PRO A 740 -46.07 19.59 -10.68
N LEU A 741 -46.68 19.73 -9.51
CA LEU A 741 -45.97 19.60 -8.23
C LEU A 741 -45.68 18.13 -7.89
N GLU A 742 -46.58 17.23 -8.29
CA GLU A 742 -46.53 15.82 -7.93
C GLU A 742 -45.99 14.97 -9.08
N LEU A 743 -45.06 14.07 -8.78
CA LEU A 743 -44.80 12.92 -9.64
C LEU A 743 -46.03 12.02 -9.54
N SER A 744 -46.86 11.96 -10.58
CA SER A 744 -47.96 10.99 -10.69
C SER A 744 -47.40 9.57 -10.50
N VAL A 745 -47.54 9.00 -9.31
CA VAL A 745 -47.10 7.62 -9.05
C VAL A 745 -48.18 6.72 -9.64
N GLU A 746 -47.94 6.15 -10.82
CA GLU A 746 -48.67 4.95 -11.21
C GLU A 746 -48.34 3.86 -10.18
N LEU A 747 -49.34 3.44 -9.42
CA LEU A 747 -49.23 2.37 -8.43
C LEU A 747 -49.17 1.00 -9.10
N ASP A 748 -48.25 0.80 -10.04
CA ASP A 748 -47.86 -0.54 -10.48
C ASP A 748 -46.75 -1.04 -9.56
N ALA A 749 -47.14 -1.37 -8.33
CA ALA A 749 -46.28 -2.13 -7.45
C ALA A 749 -46.10 -3.54 -8.05
N PRO A 750 -44.87 -4.01 -8.31
CA PRO A 750 -44.65 -5.42 -8.56
C PRO A 750 -45.13 -6.21 -7.33
N LYS A 751 -46.05 -7.16 -7.55
CA LYS A 751 -46.76 -7.95 -6.52
C LYS A 751 -45.86 -8.71 -5.52
N ASN A 752 -44.53 -8.64 -5.63
CA ASN A 752 -43.59 -9.49 -4.89
C ASN A 752 -42.78 -8.79 -3.78
N LEU A 753 -43.10 -7.56 -3.40
CA LEU A 753 -42.47 -6.91 -2.23
C LEU A 753 -43.50 -6.48 -1.19
N ARG A 754 -44.35 -7.42 -0.76
CA ARG A 754 -44.99 -7.36 0.56
C ARG A 754 -44.33 -8.36 1.50
N SER A 755 -43.30 -7.89 2.21
CA SER A 755 -43.23 -7.92 3.68
C SER A 755 -41.77 -7.82 4.13
N ARG A 756 -41.40 -6.74 4.81
CA ARG A 756 -41.33 -6.70 6.28
C ARG A 756 -40.79 -5.34 6.72
N HIS A 757 -41.61 -4.69 7.54
CA HIS A 757 -41.39 -3.45 8.30
C HIS A 757 -41.35 -2.16 7.47
N GLY A 758 -42.14 -1.13 7.76
CA GLY A 758 -43.06 -0.89 8.86
C GLY A 758 -43.35 0.61 8.88
N LEU A 759 -44.62 0.95 8.72
CA LEU A 759 -45.28 2.25 8.87
C LEU A 759 -44.55 3.30 9.73
N LEU A 760 -44.31 4.48 9.15
CA LEU A 760 -44.44 5.73 9.91
C LEU A 760 -45.55 6.57 9.28
N ARG A 761 -46.64 6.64 10.04
CA ARG A 761 -47.91 7.31 9.83
C ARG A 761 -47.68 8.81 9.69
N LYS A 762 -48.29 9.39 8.66
CA LYS A 762 -48.73 10.80 8.67
C LYS A 762 -49.74 10.96 9.81
N GLU A 763 -49.51 11.92 10.70
CA GLU A 763 -50.56 12.55 11.48
C GLU A 763 -50.15 14.00 11.75
N ARG A 764 -50.78 14.92 11.00
CA ARG A 764 -51.62 16.03 11.49
C ARG A 764 -51.50 17.29 10.64
N VAL A 765 -52.65 17.53 9.98
CA VAL A 765 -53.29 18.78 9.53
C VAL A 765 -52.66 19.50 8.35
#